data_AF-A0A4W6D870-F1
#
_entry.id   AF-A0A4W6D870-F1
#
_cell.length_a   1.000
_cell.length_b   1.000
_cell.length_c   1.000
_cell.angle_alpha   90.00
_cell.angle_beta   90.00
_cell.angle_gamma   90.00
#
_symmetry.space_group_name_H-M   'P 1'
#
loop_
_entity.id
_entity.type
_entity.pdbx_description
1 polymer ?
#
loop_
_entity_poly.entity_id
_entity_poly.type
_entity_poly.pdbx_seq_one_letter_code
_entity_poly.pdbx_strand_id
1 'polypeptide(L)'
;MVTFAETSQVSPMGLCEPPCLTATLSPGLRRKKMLWQNAVKHIIIQQELSAQVTVYSTVISRFVISRRNCCLVHPSSSRGSTSTHTSVGGSFHDYVSDADFFVSWGHTVRGVYIPTLRHTFKSRDLERLYQQHSSHQRRNSLAITNIIDAVAKLHVLVLYLALAPEAVTDILRGCLTGIFMVLAVALCIVVLTCKDSMSPRWLRYAGLASWLSQTTQVLGGLVYGLEKDPSWYVLFTLFATYTLLPLPLLWAMCAGSLTSVLHLLVEIVHYYNDTVLLKKVSLLYLGMNTAGLFIHYLTDHAQRQVFLETRRCIEGRLKLEQENQRQERLVLSILPRFVALEMIADMSSLEDELNPQEFHKIYIHQYKDVSILFADIKGFTLLSMNLSAQDLVRTLNELFGRFDRLAEEHHCLRIKILGDCYYCVSGVPEPQRAHARYCVEMGLAMINTIRFVRKQLNFDMDMRIGIHTGSVLCGVLGLQKWQFDVWSWDVGIANMLEAGGIPGRIHISRATLDSLDGTYKTEDGHGRDRNEFLRRHNIDTFLICPQEENNKVNLTEPPKVLKTNRTWNPELPFGNVIDMNSILASFTNGSLPNIWQSTSKEINKRIKHAIEVRSSERMHKEHITPLTLVFKDTHIEDKFSQMRDEMFNSNLVCSFIMLLFLMAAQALIPAPRLFPVVLQFSVFLLAYMLLLLLALAEEFKWAPVALQHFCCWIHENNSARNLLTLTAIIINFGLVFVLSGVIAMVTCAVFLRLNSLLKLAVLLLAVAVYSYLIHLAFLTLTRHDMLHRSVPNTYSCCTTVVKGISIILMVMFIVAVFYNGRQWEATARLDFLWRLQAQQEVEDMRELREHNECLLHNILPLHVARHFLDRSKNDEELYSQSYDEVGVMFASIAGFNEYFEQKEIKHEGVDCLRLLNEIIAGFDELLEESYFHCVEKIKTIGSCYMAASGLAPDRQVSMDEWNHLSELVLFALAMQETLKEINRFSAKNFQLRVGIAHGPVVAGVIGATKPQYDIWGSTVNLASRMDSTGVSGRIQVPEATRRILADWGFVLELRGEIFVKGVSECQGKVRTYFISTMRSKRSTVGTDGHTGGRTSGRMTLAGVVFGLVQARHKEKMRESNGGFSLSPCTLQC
;
A
#
# COMPACT_ATOMS: atom_id res chain seq x y z
N MET A 1 -40.77 -15.64 -28.52
CA MET A 1 -41.44 -16.91 -28.17
C MET A 1 -40.90 -17.34 -26.81
N VAL A 2 -41.62 -17.27 -25.67
CA VAL A 2 -43.09 -17.15 -25.41
C VAL A 2 -43.85 -18.38 -25.94
N THR A 3 -44.61 -19.22 -25.19
CA THR A 3 -44.97 -19.43 -23.73
C THR A 3 -45.63 -20.85 -23.61
N PHE A 4 -46.02 -21.49 -22.49
CA PHE A 4 -46.06 -21.29 -21.01
C PHE A 4 -45.33 -22.49 -20.32
N ALA A 5 -45.53 -23.08 -19.12
CA ALA A 5 -46.45 -23.05 -17.94
C ALA A 5 -45.64 -23.57 -16.69
N GLU A 6 -45.99 -23.59 -15.39
CA GLU A 6 -47.25 -23.56 -14.58
C GLU A 6 -48.00 -24.91 -14.48
N THR A 7 -48.45 -25.48 -13.32
CA THR A 7 -48.31 -25.17 -11.86
C THR A 7 -48.77 -26.38 -11.01
N SER A 8 -48.35 -26.50 -9.74
CA SER A 8 -49.20 -27.04 -8.65
C SER A 8 -48.73 -26.53 -7.27
N GLN A 9 -49.65 -26.39 -6.30
CA GLN A 9 -49.46 -25.75 -4.99
C GLN A 9 -49.85 -26.67 -3.82
N VAL A 10 -49.20 -26.51 -2.66
CA VAL A 10 -49.80 -26.75 -1.33
C VAL A 10 -49.35 -25.62 -0.38
N SER A 11 -50.24 -25.22 0.54
CA SER A 11 -50.21 -23.99 1.34
C SER A 11 -49.38 -24.09 2.64
N PRO A 12 -49.04 -22.96 3.30
CA PRO A 12 -48.09 -22.93 4.42
C PRO A 12 -48.72 -23.16 5.80
N MET A 13 -47.88 -23.47 6.78
CA MET A 13 -48.16 -23.32 8.21
C MET A 13 -46.95 -22.67 8.87
N GLY A 14 -47.17 -21.61 9.67
CA GLY A 14 -46.10 -20.81 10.25
C GLY A 14 -46.18 -20.70 11.77
N LEU A 15 -45.03 -20.57 12.42
CA LEU A 15 -44.87 -20.27 13.85
C LEU A 15 -43.67 -19.34 14.04
N CYS A 16 -43.85 -18.34 14.88
CA CYS A 16 -42.83 -17.41 15.39
C CYS A 16 -42.39 -17.88 16.80
N GLU A 17 -41.32 -17.42 17.47
CA GLU A 17 -40.43 -16.26 17.25
C GLU A 17 -38.97 -16.58 17.75
N PRO A 18 -38.07 -15.69 18.27
CA PRO A 18 -36.60 -15.79 18.02
C PRO A 18 -35.78 -15.99 19.35
N PRO A 19 -34.45 -15.70 19.49
CA PRO A 19 -33.43 -15.23 18.54
C PRO A 19 -32.07 -16.00 18.60
N CYS A 20 -30.97 -15.36 18.17
CA CYS A 20 -29.56 -15.76 18.33
C CYS A 20 -29.00 -16.88 17.43
N LEU A 21 -29.08 -16.69 16.11
CA LEU A 21 -28.14 -17.33 15.18
C LEU A 21 -26.74 -16.71 15.30
N THR A 22 -25.76 -17.49 15.75
CA THR A 22 -24.34 -17.16 15.58
C THR A 22 -23.99 -17.18 14.09
N ALA A 23 -23.55 -16.06 13.52
CA ALA A 23 -23.22 -15.96 12.11
C ALA A 23 -22.13 -16.97 11.70
N THR A 24 -22.45 -17.84 10.75
CA THR A 24 -21.50 -18.75 10.11
C THR A 24 -20.51 -17.94 9.27
N LEU A 25 -19.29 -17.77 9.80
CA LEU A 25 -18.20 -17.06 9.14
C LEU A 25 -17.90 -17.68 7.77
N SER A 26 -17.70 -16.84 6.76
CA SER A 26 -17.39 -17.28 5.39
C SER A 26 -16.05 -18.03 5.33
N PRO A 27 -15.85 -18.95 4.36
CA PRO A 27 -14.63 -19.77 4.28
C PRO A 27 -13.35 -18.92 4.24
N GLY A 28 -13.34 -17.84 3.45
CA GLY A 28 -12.22 -16.89 3.40
C GLY A 28 -11.92 -16.21 4.74
N LEU A 29 -12.93 -15.89 5.56
CA LEU A 29 -12.71 -15.37 6.92
C LEU A 29 -12.23 -16.46 7.89
N ARG A 30 -12.50 -17.74 7.62
CA ARG A 30 -11.98 -18.88 8.39
C ARG A 30 -10.53 -19.22 8.02
N ARG A 31 -10.17 -19.17 6.72
CA ARG A 31 -8.80 -19.30 6.20
C ARG A 31 -7.93 -18.13 6.66
N LYS A 32 -8.41 -16.89 6.51
CA LYS A 32 -7.82 -15.71 7.15
C LYS A 32 -7.71 -15.92 8.66
N LYS A 33 -8.75 -16.38 9.38
CA LYS A 33 -8.65 -16.62 10.84
C LYS A 33 -7.57 -17.62 11.24
N MET A 34 -7.23 -18.65 10.46
CA MET A 34 -6.12 -19.57 10.80
C MET A 34 -4.74 -18.93 10.56
N LEU A 35 -4.50 -18.33 9.38
CA LEU A 35 -3.24 -17.60 9.12
C LEU A 35 -3.08 -16.41 10.08
N TRP A 36 -4.18 -15.73 10.38
CA TRP A 36 -4.28 -14.67 11.39
C TRP A 36 -4.23 -15.20 12.82
N GLN A 37 -4.50 -16.48 13.09
CA GLN A 37 -4.25 -17.08 14.41
C GLN A 37 -2.75 -17.33 14.63
N ASN A 38 -2.01 -17.78 13.61
CA ASN A 38 -0.55 -17.88 13.71
C ASN A 38 0.11 -16.50 13.72
N ALA A 39 -0.31 -15.58 12.84
CA ALA A 39 0.17 -14.20 12.87
C ALA A 39 -0.22 -13.46 14.16
N VAL A 40 -1.42 -13.69 14.72
CA VAL A 40 -1.80 -13.11 16.03
C VAL A 40 -1.18 -13.86 17.20
N LYS A 41 -0.73 -15.12 17.07
CA LYS A 41 0.19 -15.72 18.05
C LYS A 41 1.50 -14.91 18.10
N HIS A 42 2.07 -14.59 16.94
CA HIS A 42 3.22 -13.67 16.84
C HIS A 42 2.92 -12.24 17.34
N ILE A 43 1.74 -11.69 17.08
CA ILE A 43 1.35 -10.36 17.61
C ILE A 43 1.07 -10.39 19.12
N ILE A 44 0.56 -11.50 19.69
CA ILE A 44 0.38 -11.68 21.14
C ILE A 44 1.74 -11.82 21.83
N ILE A 45 2.68 -12.56 21.25
CA ILE A 45 4.08 -12.62 21.71
C ILE A 45 4.75 -11.24 21.59
N GLN A 46 4.37 -10.42 20.60
CA GLN A 46 4.72 -9.00 20.58
C GLN A 46 3.92 -8.14 21.57
N GLN A 47 2.72 -8.51 22.03
CA GLN A 47 1.95 -7.77 23.03
C GLN A 47 2.55 -7.87 24.43
N GLU A 48 3.12 -9.02 24.80
CA GLU A 48 3.83 -9.17 26.08
C GLU A 48 5.13 -8.35 26.14
N LEU A 49 5.82 -8.12 25.01
CA LEU A 49 6.92 -7.14 24.94
C LEU A 49 6.48 -5.69 24.66
N SER A 50 5.36 -5.45 23.97
CA SER A 50 4.88 -4.09 23.62
C SER A 50 4.02 -3.41 24.69
N ALA A 51 4.05 -3.92 25.92
CA ALA A 51 3.61 -3.18 27.12
C ALA A 51 4.34 -1.83 27.31
N GLN A 52 5.49 -1.62 26.65
CA GLN A 52 6.17 -0.31 26.56
C GLN A 52 5.89 0.47 25.26
N VAL A 53 5.23 -0.12 24.26
CA VAL A 53 5.00 0.48 22.91
C VAL A 53 3.50 0.74 22.65
N THR A 54 2.64 0.52 23.65
CA THR A 54 1.17 0.71 23.61
C THR A 54 0.71 2.15 23.31
N VAL A 55 1.65 3.09 23.21
CA VAL A 55 1.44 4.48 22.79
C VAL A 55 1.08 4.61 21.30
N TYR A 56 1.57 3.74 20.41
CA TYR A 56 1.39 3.92 18.96
C TYR A 56 0.06 3.42 18.41
N SER A 57 -0.40 2.23 18.80
CA SER A 57 -1.66 1.65 18.28
C SER A 57 -2.88 2.52 18.60
N THR A 58 -2.88 3.19 19.76
CA THR A 58 -3.98 4.08 20.14
C THR A 58 -4.07 5.35 19.29
N VAL A 59 -3.03 5.77 18.56
CA VAL A 59 -3.02 7.01 17.77
C VAL A 59 -3.83 6.91 16.48
N ILE A 60 -3.85 5.76 15.80
CA ILE A 60 -4.54 5.61 14.51
C ILE A 60 -6.05 5.38 14.68
N SER A 61 -6.48 4.59 15.68
CA SER A 61 -7.90 4.57 16.09
C SER A 61 -8.34 5.93 16.65
N ARG A 62 -7.44 6.65 17.35
CA ARG A 62 -7.63 8.08 17.64
C ARG A 62 -7.57 8.97 16.41
N PHE A 63 -7.15 8.58 15.21
CA PHE A 63 -7.18 9.51 14.07
C PHE A 63 -8.62 9.72 13.57
N VAL A 64 -9.42 8.64 13.54
CA VAL A 64 -10.87 8.71 13.26
C VAL A 64 -11.64 9.30 14.46
N ILE A 65 -11.28 8.94 15.69
CA ILE A 65 -11.99 9.40 16.91
C ILE A 65 -11.56 10.83 17.34
N SER A 66 -10.35 11.29 17.01
CA SER A 66 -9.88 12.65 17.30
C SER A 66 -10.43 13.66 16.30
N ARG A 67 -10.68 13.29 15.03
CA ARG A 67 -11.53 14.12 14.16
C ARG A 67 -12.98 14.25 14.68
N ARG A 68 -13.45 13.37 15.57
CA ARG A 68 -14.70 13.54 16.34
C ARG A 68 -14.55 14.35 17.63
N ASN A 69 -13.37 14.40 18.27
CA ASN A 69 -13.16 15.09 19.55
C ASN A 69 -12.45 16.46 19.46
N CYS A 70 -11.74 16.79 18.37
CA CYS A 70 -10.94 18.02 18.26
C CYS A 70 -11.75 19.33 18.27
N CYS A 71 -13.06 19.29 18.07
CA CYS A 71 -13.91 20.49 18.14
C CYS A 71 -14.11 21.01 19.59
N LEU A 72 -13.81 20.21 20.63
CA LEU A 72 -14.15 20.56 22.02
C LEU A 72 -13.20 21.56 22.71
N VAL A 73 -11.94 21.71 22.24
CA VAL A 73 -10.92 22.50 22.96
C VAL A 73 -10.21 23.52 22.05
N HIS A 74 -10.83 24.69 21.86
CA HIS A 74 -10.10 25.94 21.62
C HIS A 74 -9.09 26.23 22.75
N PRO A 75 -7.79 26.43 22.45
CA PRO A 75 -6.88 27.20 23.29
C PRO A 75 -7.07 28.70 22.98
N SER A 76 -7.22 29.54 24.01
CA SER A 76 -7.27 31.00 23.85
C SER A 76 -5.88 31.59 23.58
N SER A 77 -5.77 32.50 22.61
CA SER A 77 -4.50 33.13 22.24
C SER A 77 -4.08 34.25 23.19
N SER A 78 -3.24 33.94 24.17
CA SER A 78 -2.42 34.93 24.90
C SER A 78 -1.06 35.10 24.21
N ARG A 79 -0.73 36.32 23.78
CA ARG A 79 0.60 36.65 23.24
C ARG A 79 1.62 36.68 24.39
N GLY A 80 2.62 35.81 24.34
CA GLY A 80 3.84 35.88 25.16
C GLY A 80 5.05 35.57 24.28
N SER A 81 6.05 36.45 24.30
CA SER A 81 7.19 36.39 23.37
C SER A 81 8.51 36.10 24.10
N THR A 82 9.10 34.94 23.85
CA THR A 82 10.55 34.72 24.00
C THR A 82 11.02 33.55 23.13
N SER A 83 12.24 33.65 22.61
CA SER A 83 12.91 32.64 21.81
C SER A 83 14.03 31.97 22.60
N THR A 84 14.09 30.64 22.61
CA THR A 84 15.26 29.84 23.02
C THR A 84 15.31 28.55 22.20
N HIS A 85 16.46 28.24 21.62
CA HIS A 85 16.76 26.91 21.07
C HIS A 85 17.14 25.96 22.20
N THR A 86 16.62 24.72 22.17
CA THR A 86 17.29 23.52 22.69
C THR A 86 16.90 22.33 21.84
N SER A 87 17.88 21.51 21.45
CA SER A 87 17.71 20.39 20.52
C SER A 87 17.79 19.03 21.22
N VAL A 88 16.81 18.17 21.01
CA VAL A 88 16.91 16.71 21.16
C VAL A 88 16.22 16.08 19.95
N GLY A 89 16.85 15.07 19.33
CA GLY A 89 16.40 14.48 18.06
C GLY A 89 15.38 13.36 18.21
N GLY A 90 14.56 13.17 17.17
CA GLY A 90 13.57 12.09 17.06
C GLY A 90 12.67 12.32 15.84
N SER A 91 13.09 11.86 14.66
CA SER A 91 12.46 12.21 13.39
C SER A 91 11.19 11.42 13.10
N PHE A 92 10.10 11.74 13.79
CA PHE A 92 8.75 11.38 13.32
C PHE A 92 8.30 12.34 12.22
N HIS A 93 7.58 11.81 11.24
CA HIS A 93 7.15 12.55 10.05
C HIS A 93 6.37 13.82 10.40
N ASP A 94 6.89 14.98 9.99
CA ASP A 94 6.14 16.23 10.00
C ASP A 94 4.86 16.07 9.16
N TYR A 95 3.71 16.04 9.82
CA TYR A 95 2.40 16.13 9.18
C TYR A 95 2.18 17.58 8.71
N VAL A 96 2.78 17.90 7.55
CA VAL A 96 2.64 19.19 6.86
C VAL A 96 1.16 19.57 6.80
N SER A 97 0.82 20.67 7.47
CA SER A 97 -0.57 21.10 7.63
C SER A 97 -1.14 21.51 6.28
N ASP A 98 -2.45 21.38 6.10
CA ASP A 98 -3.11 21.80 4.86
C ASP A 98 -2.83 23.29 4.56
N ALA A 99 -2.70 24.10 5.62
CA ALA A 99 -2.32 25.51 5.56
C ALA A 99 -0.95 25.76 4.89
N ASP A 100 0.03 24.86 5.06
CA ASP A 100 1.40 25.04 4.54
C ASP A 100 1.48 24.98 3.01
N PHE A 101 0.47 24.37 2.36
CA PHE A 101 0.38 24.25 0.91
C PHE A 101 -0.09 25.56 0.22
N PHE A 102 -0.60 26.54 0.97
CA PHE A 102 -1.21 27.76 0.44
C PHE A 102 -0.41 29.03 0.76
N VAL A 103 -0.60 30.07 -0.04
CA VAL A 103 -0.04 31.42 0.21
C VAL A 103 -0.84 32.16 1.29
N SER A 104 -2.15 31.92 1.35
CA SER A 104 -3.00 32.23 2.49
C SER A 104 -4.13 31.21 2.56
N TRP A 105 -4.18 30.42 3.65
CA TRP A 105 -5.21 29.42 3.92
C TRP A 105 -6.62 30.01 4.09
N GLY A 106 -6.70 31.28 4.49
CA GLY A 106 -7.95 31.93 4.89
C GLY A 106 -8.20 31.84 6.39
N HIS A 107 -9.25 32.52 6.85
CA HIS A 107 -9.69 32.47 8.24
C HIS A 107 -11.07 31.82 8.28
N THR A 108 -11.17 30.70 9.00
CA THR A 108 -12.44 30.15 9.45
C THR A 108 -12.81 30.76 10.80
N VAL A 109 -14.07 31.12 10.98
CA VAL A 109 -14.63 31.60 12.25
C VAL A 109 -15.88 30.79 12.53
N ARG A 110 -15.83 29.91 13.54
CA ARG A 110 -16.94 29.04 13.95
C ARG A 110 -17.60 28.30 12.78
N GLY A 111 -16.82 27.46 12.08
CA GLY A 111 -17.27 26.69 10.92
C GLY A 111 -17.60 27.50 9.65
N VAL A 112 -17.44 28.83 9.65
CA VAL A 112 -17.71 29.70 8.49
C VAL A 112 -16.41 30.15 7.84
N TYR A 113 -16.28 29.93 6.53
CA TYR A 113 -15.13 30.37 5.73
C TYR A 113 -15.29 31.82 5.29
N ILE A 114 -14.31 32.69 5.61
CA ILE A 114 -14.31 34.10 5.20
C ILE A 114 -13.55 34.26 3.87
N PRO A 115 -14.15 34.86 2.81
CA PRO A 115 -13.51 35.04 1.51
C PRO A 115 -12.16 35.77 1.57
N THR A 116 -11.14 35.20 0.93
CA THR A 116 -9.80 35.80 0.83
C THR A 116 -9.32 35.97 -0.62
N LEU A 117 -8.66 37.10 -0.88
CA LEU A 117 -8.30 37.56 -2.23
C LEU A 117 -7.08 36.84 -2.85
N ARG A 118 -6.42 35.93 -2.12
CA ARG A 118 -5.18 35.23 -2.55
C ARG A 118 -5.15 33.75 -2.19
N HIS A 119 -6.27 33.06 -2.39
CA HIS A 119 -6.35 31.60 -2.23
C HIS A 119 -5.63 30.86 -3.38
N THR A 120 -4.31 30.71 -3.27
CA THR A 120 -3.43 30.06 -4.29
C THR A 120 -2.39 29.16 -3.63
N PHE A 121 -1.93 28.12 -4.34
CA PHE A 121 -0.90 27.23 -3.83
C PHE A 121 0.48 27.92 -3.74
N LYS A 122 1.21 27.61 -2.67
CA LYS A 122 2.60 28.07 -2.40
C LYS A 122 3.59 27.48 -3.42
N SER A 123 3.33 26.27 -3.91
CA SER A 123 4.10 25.64 -4.99
C SER A 123 3.58 26.06 -6.37
N ARG A 124 4.46 26.69 -7.17
CA ARG A 124 4.15 27.15 -8.53
C ARG A 124 3.79 26.02 -9.50
N ASP A 125 4.36 24.83 -9.30
CA ASP A 125 4.06 23.65 -10.14
C ASP A 125 2.74 22.98 -9.74
N LEU A 126 2.39 23.03 -8.45
CA LEU A 126 1.08 22.59 -7.98
C LEU A 126 -0.05 23.50 -8.49
N GLU A 127 0.16 24.81 -8.46
CA GLU A 127 -0.76 25.78 -9.07
C GLU A 127 -0.89 25.60 -10.59
N ARG A 128 0.19 25.25 -11.30
CA ARG A 128 0.15 24.90 -12.73
C ARG A 128 -0.70 23.65 -13.00
N LEU A 129 -0.54 22.59 -12.21
CA LEU A 129 -1.33 21.36 -12.33
C LEU A 129 -2.82 21.60 -12.03
N TYR A 130 -3.12 22.30 -10.94
CA TYR A 130 -4.49 22.70 -10.60
C TYR A 130 -5.13 23.52 -11.74
N GLN A 131 -4.41 24.51 -12.29
CA GLN A 131 -4.93 25.34 -13.37
C GLN A 131 -5.15 24.57 -14.67
N GLN A 132 -4.38 23.51 -14.96
CA GLN A 132 -4.69 22.60 -16.08
C GLN A 132 -5.99 21.82 -15.80
N HIS A 133 -6.09 21.14 -14.66
CA HIS A 133 -7.26 20.35 -14.26
C HIS A 133 -8.55 21.21 -14.23
N SER A 134 -8.53 22.33 -13.52
CA SER A 134 -9.66 23.27 -13.41
C SER A 134 -10.07 23.87 -14.77
N SER A 135 -9.12 24.13 -15.68
CA SER A 135 -9.45 24.65 -17.02
C SER A 135 -10.22 23.64 -17.87
N HIS A 136 -9.95 22.34 -17.73
CA HIS A 136 -10.66 21.30 -18.47
C HIS A 136 -12.14 21.26 -18.07
N GLN A 137 -12.43 21.36 -16.76
CA GLN A 137 -13.79 21.40 -16.22
C GLN A 137 -14.55 22.67 -16.64
N ARG A 138 -13.94 23.86 -16.43
CA ARG A 138 -14.60 25.15 -16.71
C ARG A 138 -14.78 25.45 -18.21
N ARG A 139 -14.09 24.74 -19.12
CA ARG A 139 -14.30 24.85 -20.59
C ARG A 139 -15.73 24.45 -21.00
N ASN A 140 -16.26 23.37 -20.45
CA ASN A 140 -17.59 22.88 -20.83
C ASN A 140 -18.68 23.86 -20.33
N SER A 141 -18.49 24.42 -19.13
CA SER A 141 -19.31 25.51 -18.59
C SER A 141 -19.29 26.77 -19.47
N LEU A 142 -18.12 27.19 -19.98
CA LEU A 142 -18.03 28.33 -20.91
C LEU A 142 -18.84 28.08 -22.20
N ALA A 143 -18.69 26.91 -22.82
CA ALA A 143 -19.43 26.56 -24.03
C ALA A 143 -20.95 26.60 -23.79
N ILE A 144 -21.42 26.00 -22.68
CA ILE A 144 -22.85 25.99 -22.34
C ILE A 144 -23.38 27.38 -21.96
N THR A 145 -22.55 28.23 -21.35
CA THR A 145 -22.88 29.66 -21.14
C THR A 145 -23.14 30.36 -22.47
N ASN A 146 -22.26 30.15 -23.45
CA ASN A 146 -22.39 30.77 -24.77
C ASN A 146 -23.56 30.20 -25.60
N ILE A 147 -23.96 28.95 -25.36
CA ILE A 147 -25.19 28.36 -25.91
C ILE A 147 -26.43 29.04 -25.29
N ILE A 148 -26.50 29.19 -23.96
CA ILE A 148 -27.62 29.87 -23.30
C ILE A 148 -27.72 31.33 -23.76
N ASP A 149 -26.58 32.02 -23.87
CA ASP A 149 -26.46 33.39 -24.38
C ASP A 149 -26.92 33.53 -25.85
N ALA A 150 -26.52 32.60 -26.73
CA ALA A 150 -26.98 32.57 -28.12
C ALA A 150 -28.49 32.27 -28.23
N VAL A 151 -29.01 31.35 -27.41
CA VAL A 151 -30.44 31.00 -27.35
C VAL A 151 -31.28 32.19 -26.85
N ALA A 152 -30.80 32.92 -25.83
CA ALA A 152 -31.44 34.15 -25.35
C ALA A 152 -31.57 35.18 -26.48
N LYS A 153 -30.49 35.44 -27.20
CA LYS A 153 -30.46 36.39 -28.33
C LYS A 153 -31.33 35.96 -29.50
N LEU A 154 -31.39 34.65 -29.79
CA LEU A 154 -32.27 34.13 -30.83
C LEU A 154 -33.76 34.35 -30.48
N HIS A 155 -34.16 34.13 -29.23
CA HIS A 155 -35.54 34.40 -28.79
C HIS A 155 -35.88 35.89 -28.86
N VAL A 156 -34.98 36.76 -28.37
CA VAL A 156 -35.14 38.22 -28.45
C VAL A 156 -35.23 38.70 -29.91
N LEU A 157 -34.40 38.15 -30.81
CA LEU A 157 -34.44 38.45 -32.24
C LEU A 157 -35.75 37.99 -32.91
N VAL A 158 -36.17 36.74 -32.68
CA VAL A 158 -37.45 36.21 -33.18
C VAL A 158 -38.63 37.05 -32.68
N LEU A 159 -38.57 37.51 -31.43
CA LEU A 159 -39.61 38.35 -30.84
C LEU A 159 -39.71 39.72 -31.55
N TYR A 160 -38.59 40.37 -31.88
CA TYR A 160 -38.63 41.60 -32.68
C TYR A 160 -39.20 41.38 -34.07
N LEU A 161 -38.77 40.32 -34.78
CA LEU A 161 -39.30 39.97 -36.11
C LEU A 161 -40.80 39.66 -36.11
N ALA A 162 -41.36 39.26 -34.95
CA ALA A 162 -42.78 38.96 -34.79
C ALA A 162 -43.65 40.17 -34.38
N LEU A 163 -43.06 41.34 -34.08
CA LEU A 163 -43.78 42.45 -33.43
C LEU A 163 -43.80 43.80 -34.18
N ALA A 164 -42.82 44.10 -35.04
CA ALA A 164 -42.80 45.35 -35.84
C ALA A 164 -41.91 45.15 -37.10
N PRO A 165 -42.04 45.96 -38.18
CA PRO A 165 -41.87 47.42 -38.09
C PRO A 165 -42.91 48.27 -38.84
N GLU A 166 -43.39 49.33 -38.18
CA GLU A 166 -43.82 50.57 -38.87
C GLU A 166 -42.68 51.61 -38.95
N ALA A 167 -41.53 51.37 -38.29
CA ALA A 167 -40.43 52.31 -38.16
C ALA A 167 -39.06 51.73 -38.57
N VAL A 168 -38.25 52.52 -39.27
CA VAL A 168 -36.90 52.16 -39.76
C VAL A 168 -35.92 51.81 -38.64
N THR A 169 -36.14 52.36 -37.43
CA THR A 169 -35.31 52.12 -36.23
C THR A 169 -35.26 50.66 -35.80
N ASP A 170 -36.31 49.88 -36.07
CA ASP A 170 -36.45 48.52 -35.55
C ASP A 170 -35.66 47.49 -36.38
N ILE A 171 -35.40 47.79 -37.65
CA ILE A 171 -34.53 46.99 -38.52
C ILE A 171 -33.08 47.02 -37.99
N LEU A 172 -32.58 48.22 -37.63
CA LEU A 172 -31.24 48.39 -37.06
C LEU A 172 -31.08 47.64 -35.72
N ARG A 173 -32.11 47.72 -34.87
CA ARG A 173 -32.22 46.98 -33.59
C ARG A 173 -32.13 45.46 -33.79
N GLY A 174 -32.84 44.92 -34.78
CA GLY A 174 -32.77 43.50 -35.17
C GLY A 174 -31.37 43.10 -35.66
N CYS A 175 -30.78 43.86 -36.58
CA CYS A 175 -29.44 43.60 -37.11
C CYS A 175 -28.35 43.58 -36.02
N LEU A 176 -28.35 44.54 -35.10
CA LEU A 176 -27.41 44.57 -33.97
C LEU A 176 -27.54 43.34 -33.07
N THR A 177 -28.77 42.94 -32.75
CA THR A 177 -29.05 41.72 -31.96
C THR A 177 -28.54 40.46 -32.67
N GLY A 178 -28.73 40.38 -33.99
CA GLY A 178 -28.20 39.30 -34.84
C GLY A 178 -26.67 39.21 -34.82
N ILE A 179 -25.95 40.34 -34.84
CA ILE A 179 -24.48 40.37 -34.76
C ILE A 179 -23.99 39.81 -33.40
N PHE A 180 -24.61 40.20 -32.29
CA PHE A 180 -24.25 39.64 -30.97
C PHE A 180 -24.62 38.16 -30.80
N MET A 181 -25.59 37.65 -31.56
CA MET A 181 -25.93 36.23 -31.65
C MET A 181 -24.86 35.44 -32.43
N VAL A 182 -24.48 35.92 -33.63
CA VAL A 182 -23.40 35.31 -34.42
C VAL A 182 -22.07 35.31 -33.65
N LEU A 183 -21.78 36.39 -32.89
CA LEU A 183 -20.59 36.45 -32.03
C LEU A 183 -20.62 35.40 -30.90
N ALA A 184 -21.76 35.18 -30.25
CA ALA A 184 -21.90 34.16 -29.21
C ALA A 184 -21.74 32.74 -29.77
N VAL A 185 -22.33 32.45 -30.94
CA VAL A 185 -22.17 31.17 -31.65
C VAL A 185 -20.72 30.95 -32.08
N ALA A 186 -20.04 31.97 -32.63
CA ALA A 186 -18.64 31.89 -33.01
C ALA A 186 -17.73 31.61 -31.79
N LEU A 187 -17.93 32.31 -30.68
CA LEU A 187 -17.21 32.05 -29.43
C LEU A 187 -17.45 30.62 -28.91
N CYS A 188 -18.67 30.09 -29.01
CA CYS A 188 -18.96 28.70 -28.67
C CYS A 188 -18.20 27.70 -29.58
N ILE A 189 -18.25 27.90 -30.91
CA ILE A 189 -17.58 27.02 -31.87
C ILE A 189 -16.06 26.99 -31.63
N VAL A 190 -15.42 28.14 -31.38
CA VAL A 190 -13.97 28.20 -31.11
C VAL A 190 -13.62 27.52 -29.78
N VAL A 191 -14.44 27.66 -28.73
CA VAL A 191 -14.22 26.97 -27.43
C VAL A 191 -14.35 25.45 -27.55
N LEU A 192 -15.17 24.95 -28.49
CA LEU A 192 -15.34 23.52 -28.75
C LEU A 192 -14.28 22.94 -29.71
N THR A 193 -13.88 23.67 -30.76
CA THR A 193 -12.93 23.17 -31.77
C THR A 193 -11.47 23.27 -31.31
N CYS A 194 -11.08 24.31 -30.55
CA CYS A 194 -9.72 24.47 -30.03
C CYS A 194 -9.40 23.57 -28.81
N LYS A 195 -10.04 22.40 -28.70
CA LYS A 195 -10.13 21.55 -27.51
C LYS A 195 -8.77 21.22 -26.88
N ASP A 196 -7.81 20.78 -27.70
CA ASP A 196 -6.59 20.09 -27.24
C ASP A 196 -5.28 20.88 -27.52
N SER A 197 -5.38 22.03 -28.19
CA SER A 197 -4.21 22.82 -28.64
C SER A 197 -3.90 24.05 -27.77
N MET A 198 -4.86 24.52 -26.96
CA MET A 198 -4.79 25.85 -26.32
C MET A 198 -4.52 25.83 -24.81
N SER A 199 -3.73 26.81 -24.34
CA SER A 199 -3.30 26.89 -22.94
C SER A 199 -4.40 27.39 -21.97
N PRO A 200 -4.31 27.12 -20.65
CA PRO A 200 -5.24 27.65 -19.65
C PRO A 200 -5.35 29.19 -19.57
N ARG A 201 -4.41 29.93 -20.19
CA ARG A 201 -4.51 31.39 -20.34
C ARG A 201 -5.52 31.79 -21.41
N TRP A 202 -5.56 31.06 -22.52
CA TRP A 202 -6.48 31.32 -23.63
C TRP A 202 -7.93 31.24 -23.17
N LEU A 203 -8.27 30.21 -22.38
CA LEU A 203 -9.62 30.01 -21.85
C LEU A 203 -10.12 31.19 -20.99
N ARG A 204 -9.23 31.88 -20.26
CA ARG A 204 -9.57 33.10 -19.50
C ARG A 204 -9.92 34.27 -20.42
N TYR A 205 -9.20 34.44 -21.52
CA TYR A 205 -9.52 35.47 -22.52
C TYR A 205 -10.80 35.15 -23.30
N ALA A 206 -11.08 33.87 -23.60
CA ALA A 206 -12.37 33.46 -24.17
C ALA A 206 -13.55 33.72 -23.20
N GLY A 207 -13.35 33.49 -21.90
CA GLY A 207 -14.29 33.89 -20.84
C GLY A 207 -14.50 35.41 -20.79
N LEU A 208 -13.43 36.20 -20.86
CA LEU A 208 -13.51 37.67 -20.88
C LEU A 208 -14.22 38.20 -22.13
N ALA A 209 -13.98 37.62 -23.31
CA ALA A 209 -14.68 37.98 -24.54
C ALA A 209 -16.18 37.66 -24.46
N SER A 210 -16.55 36.55 -23.82
CA SER A 210 -17.94 36.15 -23.60
C SER A 210 -18.63 37.11 -22.61
N TRP A 211 -17.98 37.47 -21.50
CA TRP A 211 -18.44 38.53 -20.58
C TRP A 211 -18.61 39.88 -21.28
N LEU A 212 -17.66 40.29 -22.12
CA LEU A 212 -17.70 41.57 -22.82
C LEU A 212 -18.86 41.61 -23.85
N SER A 213 -19.10 40.50 -24.55
CA SER A 213 -20.26 40.34 -25.46
C SER A 213 -21.59 40.52 -24.73
N GLN A 214 -21.77 39.83 -23.59
CA GLN A 214 -22.95 39.97 -22.74
C GLN A 214 -23.11 41.40 -22.20
N THR A 215 -22.05 41.97 -21.63
CA THR A 215 -22.05 43.31 -21.04
C THR A 215 -22.36 44.40 -22.06
N THR A 216 -21.79 44.32 -23.26
CA THR A 216 -22.02 45.30 -24.33
C THR A 216 -23.46 45.24 -24.83
N GLN A 217 -24.03 44.05 -24.94
CA GLN A 217 -25.43 43.86 -25.31
C GLN A 217 -26.40 44.34 -24.21
N VAL A 218 -26.12 44.05 -22.94
CA VAL A 218 -26.88 44.60 -21.78
C VAL A 218 -26.95 46.13 -21.88
N LEU A 219 -25.80 46.78 -22.08
CA LEU A 219 -25.70 48.24 -22.14
C LEU A 219 -26.37 48.83 -23.38
N GLY A 220 -26.18 48.21 -24.55
CA GLY A 220 -26.86 48.59 -25.79
C GLY A 220 -28.37 48.41 -25.73
N GLY A 221 -28.86 47.38 -25.02
CA GLY A 221 -30.27 47.13 -24.74
C GLY A 221 -30.96 48.36 -24.14
N LEU A 222 -30.35 48.92 -23.10
CA LEU A 222 -30.86 50.11 -22.43
C LEU A 222 -30.67 51.39 -23.28
N VAL A 223 -29.50 51.59 -23.89
CA VAL A 223 -29.19 52.81 -24.68
C VAL A 223 -30.08 52.96 -25.92
N TYR A 224 -30.41 51.86 -26.63
CA TYR A 224 -31.28 51.90 -27.80
C TYR A 224 -32.78 51.74 -27.47
N GLY A 225 -33.15 51.69 -26.19
CA GLY A 225 -34.55 51.51 -25.74
C GLY A 225 -35.19 50.22 -26.26
N LEU A 226 -34.42 49.13 -26.25
CA LEU A 226 -34.84 47.81 -26.75
C LEU A 226 -35.77 47.11 -25.75
N GLU A 227 -35.45 47.15 -24.45
CA GLU A 227 -36.30 46.65 -23.37
C GLU A 227 -36.60 47.74 -22.35
N LYS A 228 -37.80 47.68 -21.76
CA LYS A 228 -38.28 48.67 -20.78
C LYS A 228 -37.75 48.43 -19.36
N ASP A 229 -37.38 47.19 -19.03
CA ASP A 229 -36.86 46.76 -17.73
C ASP A 229 -35.71 45.74 -17.91
N PRO A 230 -34.51 46.12 -18.41
CA PRO A 230 -33.43 45.17 -18.72
C PRO A 230 -32.73 44.56 -17.49
N SER A 231 -33.08 44.98 -16.26
CA SER A 231 -32.39 44.62 -15.01
C SER A 231 -32.32 43.11 -14.74
N TRP A 232 -33.22 42.31 -15.32
CA TRP A 232 -33.19 40.85 -15.23
C TRP A 232 -31.99 40.23 -15.98
N TYR A 233 -31.57 40.84 -17.11
CA TYR A 233 -30.47 40.31 -17.93
C TYR A 233 -29.13 40.60 -17.24
N VAL A 234 -29.03 41.77 -16.60
CA VAL A 234 -27.92 42.14 -15.71
C VAL A 234 -27.72 41.09 -14.62
N LEU A 235 -28.79 40.64 -13.95
CA LEU A 235 -28.72 39.58 -12.93
C LEU A 235 -28.20 38.25 -13.50
N PHE A 236 -28.62 37.88 -14.72
CA PHE A 236 -28.09 36.69 -15.41
C PHE A 236 -26.60 36.84 -15.78
N THR A 237 -26.19 37.97 -16.37
CA THR A 237 -24.78 38.25 -16.68
C THR A 237 -23.92 38.25 -15.42
N LEU A 238 -24.39 38.83 -14.32
CA LEU A 238 -23.72 38.75 -13.02
C LEU A 238 -23.59 37.30 -12.54
N PHE A 239 -24.67 36.51 -12.60
CA PHE A 239 -24.64 35.10 -12.19
C PHE A 239 -23.63 34.28 -13.02
N ALA A 240 -23.68 34.41 -14.35
CA ALA A 240 -22.76 33.74 -15.26
C ALA A 240 -21.30 34.15 -15.03
N THR A 241 -21.04 35.44 -14.78
CA THR A 241 -19.70 36.00 -14.54
C THR A 241 -19.01 35.38 -13.33
N TYR A 242 -19.74 35.16 -12.23
CA TYR A 242 -19.17 34.54 -11.03
C TYR A 242 -19.19 33.00 -11.06
N THR A 243 -20.19 32.36 -11.68
CA THR A 243 -20.41 30.91 -11.51
C THR A 243 -20.03 30.06 -12.71
N LEU A 244 -20.21 30.55 -13.94
CA LEU A 244 -20.05 29.75 -15.16
C LEU A 244 -18.81 30.09 -15.98
N LEU A 245 -18.35 31.35 -15.95
CA LEU A 245 -17.18 31.79 -16.72
C LEU A 245 -15.84 31.35 -16.06
N PRO A 246 -14.81 31.02 -16.86
CA PRO A 246 -13.50 30.56 -16.39
C PRO A 246 -12.58 31.70 -15.92
N LEU A 247 -13.14 32.71 -15.25
CA LEU A 247 -12.40 33.86 -14.72
C LEU A 247 -11.84 33.55 -13.32
N PRO A 248 -10.63 34.04 -12.95
CA PRO A 248 -10.18 34.06 -11.57
C PRO A 248 -11.02 35.02 -10.71
N LEU A 249 -11.15 34.77 -9.40
CA LEU A 249 -12.00 35.55 -8.49
C LEU A 249 -11.85 37.07 -8.64
N LEU A 250 -10.62 37.60 -8.64
CA LEU A 250 -10.37 39.04 -8.82
C LEU A 250 -10.89 39.60 -10.16
N TRP A 251 -10.83 38.80 -11.23
CA TRP A 251 -11.33 39.19 -12.54
C TRP A 251 -12.86 39.15 -12.58
N ALA A 252 -13.48 38.14 -11.95
CA ALA A 252 -14.93 38.06 -11.79
C ALA A 252 -15.48 39.23 -10.94
N MET A 253 -14.80 39.58 -9.84
CA MET A 253 -15.13 40.74 -9.00
C MET A 253 -15.09 42.06 -9.79
N CYS A 254 -14.02 42.31 -10.54
CA CYS A 254 -13.92 43.51 -11.38
C CYS A 254 -14.98 43.52 -12.49
N ALA A 255 -15.22 42.39 -13.15
CA ALA A 255 -16.21 42.23 -14.22
C ALA A 255 -17.67 42.44 -13.74
N GLY A 256 -18.01 41.87 -12.57
CA GLY A 256 -19.32 42.03 -11.92
C GLY A 256 -19.55 43.44 -11.36
N SER A 257 -18.50 44.06 -10.80
CA SER A 257 -18.57 45.46 -10.36
C SER A 257 -18.76 46.40 -11.55
N LEU A 258 -18.02 46.17 -12.65
CA LEU A 258 -18.05 47.02 -13.83
C LEU A 258 -19.37 46.93 -14.60
N THR A 259 -19.95 45.73 -14.76
CA THR A 259 -21.32 45.57 -15.31
C THR A 259 -22.35 46.34 -14.49
N SER A 260 -22.29 46.22 -13.16
CA SER A 260 -23.22 46.89 -12.24
C SER A 260 -23.09 48.41 -12.32
N VAL A 261 -21.86 48.95 -12.31
CA VAL A 261 -21.61 50.40 -12.39
C VAL A 261 -22.00 50.97 -13.76
N LEU A 262 -21.67 50.29 -14.86
CA LEU A 262 -22.06 50.75 -16.21
C LEU A 262 -23.58 50.78 -16.38
N HIS A 263 -24.31 49.78 -15.87
CA HIS A 263 -25.77 49.76 -15.94
C HIS A 263 -26.39 50.89 -15.11
N LEU A 264 -25.94 51.06 -13.86
CA LEU A 264 -26.42 52.13 -12.97
C LEU A 264 -26.15 53.52 -13.55
N LEU A 265 -25.01 53.75 -14.21
CA LEU A 265 -24.72 55.04 -14.85
C LEU A 265 -25.70 55.36 -15.98
N VAL A 266 -26.11 54.37 -16.80
CA VAL A 266 -27.10 54.60 -17.86
C VAL A 266 -28.52 54.71 -17.29
N GLU A 267 -28.88 53.96 -16.25
CA GLU A 267 -30.14 54.14 -15.52
C GLU A 267 -30.25 55.54 -14.89
N ILE A 268 -29.17 56.07 -14.30
CA ILE A 268 -29.13 57.45 -13.74
C ILE A 268 -29.37 58.51 -14.82
N VAL A 269 -28.82 58.31 -16.03
CA VAL A 269 -29.02 59.22 -17.17
C VAL A 269 -30.44 59.13 -17.74
N HIS A 270 -31.05 57.95 -17.75
CA HIS A 270 -32.39 57.74 -18.32
C HIS A 270 -33.54 58.06 -17.34
N TYR A 271 -33.37 57.77 -16.05
CA TYR A 271 -34.40 57.85 -15.00
C TYR A 271 -34.04 58.85 -13.88
N TYR A 272 -33.43 59.99 -14.22
CA TYR A 272 -32.97 61.01 -13.27
C TYR A 272 -33.99 61.43 -12.19
N ASN A 273 -35.30 61.39 -12.50
CA ASN A 273 -36.36 61.73 -11.53
C ASN A 273 -36.74 60.59 -10.55
N ASP A 274 -36.47 59.32 -10.83
CA ASP A 274 -36.87 58.20 -9.94
C ASP A 274 -35.72 57.74 -9.04
N THR A 275 -35.49 58.52 -7.98
CA THR A 275 -34.47 58.19 -6.97
C THR A 275 -34.83 56.99 -6.09
N VAL A 276 -36.03 56.40 -6.20
CA VAL A 276 -36.46 55.22 -5.43
C VAL A 276 -36.11 53.95 -6.20
N LEU A 277 -36.44 53.91 -7.49
CA LEU A 277 -36.05 52.83 -8.41
C LEU A 277 -34.53 52.65 -8.44
N LEU A 278 -33.77 53.74 -8.58
CA LEU A 278 -32.30 53.72 -8.58
C LEU A 278 -31.69 53.13 -7.30
N LYS A 279 -32.23 53.46 -6.12
CA LYS A 279 -31.77 52.90 -4.84
C LYS A 279 -32.06 51.40 -4.73
N LYS A 280 -33.26 50.97 -5.14
CA LYS A 280 -33.69 49.58 -5.19
C LYS A 280 -32.79 48.73 -6.09
N VAL A 281 -32.49 49.21 -7.30
CA VAL A 281 -31.65 48.49 -8.28
C VAL A 281 -30.19 48.45 -7.83
N SER A 282 -29.64 49.55 -7.31
CA SER A 282 -28.27 49.61 -6.79
C SER A 282 -28.03 48.61 -5.64
N LEU A 283 -28.94 48.57 -4.67
CA LEU A 283 -28.87 47.63 -3.55
C LEU A 283 -29.00 46.16 -4.00
N LEU A 284 -29.80 45.90 -5.03
CA LEU A 284 -29.96 44.58 -5.63
C LEU A 284 -28.67 44.11 -6.35
N TYR A 285 -28.03 44.95 -7.15
CA TYR A 285 -26.74 44.60 -7.77
C TYR A 285 -25.63 44.43 -6.74
N LEU A 286 -25.62 45.20 -5.65
CA LEU A 286 -24.70 44.99 -4.53
C LEU A 286 -24.91 43.60 -3.91
N GLY A 287 -26.14 43.23 -3.55
CA GLY A 287 -26.47 41.89 -3.05
C GLY A 287 -26.03 40.78 -4.01
N MET A 288 -26.35 40.92 -5.30
CA MET A 288 -25.97 39.96 -6.34
C MET A 288 -24.44 39.76 -6.46
N ASN A 289 -23.65 40.83 -6.35
CA ASN A 289 -22.19 40.73 -6.34
C ASN A 289 -21.67 40.05 -5.06
N THR A 290 -22.28 40.27 -3.90
CA THR A 290 -21.89 39.55 -2.67
C THR A 290 -22.19 38.05 -2.75
N ALA A 291 -23.36 37.65 -3.27
CA ALA A 291 -23.65 36.23 -3.54
C ALA A 291 -22.66 35.64 -4.56
N GLY A 292 -22.37 36.34 -5.65
CA GLY A 292 -21.40 35.91 -6.66
C GLY A 292 -20.00 35.68 -6.07
N LEU A 293 -19.52 36.61 -5.25
CA LEU A 293 -18.26 36.51 -4.51
C LEU A 293 -18.23 35.27 -3.61
N PHE A 294 -19.25 35.05 -2.78
CA PHE A 294 -19.31 33.89 -1.89
C PHE A 294 -19.39 32.56 -2.67
N ILE A 295 -20.28 32.46 -3.68
CA ILE A 295 -20.44 31.25 -4.49
C ILE A 295 -19.12 30.91 -5.20
N HIS A 296 -18.44 31.89 -5.80
CA HIS A 296 -17.15 31.68 -6.48
C HIS A 296 -16.03 31.30 -5.51
N TYR A 297 -15.96 31.92 -4.34
CA TYR A 297 -14.94 31.62 -3.34
C TYR A 297 -15.09 30.19 -2.78
N LEU A 298 -16.29 29.80 -2.37
CA LEU A 298 -16.57 28.44 -1.85
C LEU A 298 -16.36 27.38 -2.94
N THR A 299 -16.73 27.69 -4.19
CA THR A 299 -16.42 26.93 -5.41
C THR A 299 -14.91 26.66 -5.57
N ASP A 300 -14.09 27.71 -5.56
CA ASP A 300 -12.65 27.59 -5.83
C ASP A 300 -11.93 26.90 -4.66
N HIS A 301 -12.36 27.16 -3.42
CA HIS A 301 -11.87 26.47 -2.23
C HIS A 301 -12.13 24.96 -2.30
N ALA A 302 -13.38 24.55 -2.51
CA ALA A 302 -13.75 23.13 -2.59
C ALA A 302 -12.98 22.39 -3.70
N GLN A 303 -12.84 22.98 -4.89
CA GLN A 303 -12.05 22.39 -5.98
C GLN A 303 -10.57 22.23 -5.63
N ARG A 304 -9.97 23.17 -4.91
CA ARG A 304 -8.55 23.12 -4.51
C ARG A 304 -8.28 22.09 -3.42
N GLN A 305 -9.18 21.97 -2.46
CA GLN A 305 -9.14 20.96 -1.40
C GLN A 305 -9.28 19.54 -1.98
N VAL A 306 -10.31 19.31 -2.80
CA VAL A 306 -10.49 18.06 -3.56
C VAL A 306 -9.22 17.68 -4.31
N PHE A 307 -8.69 18.60 -5.12
CA PHE A 307 -7.47 18.35 -5.91
C PHE A 307 -6.23 18.00 -5.05
N LEU A 308 -6.06 18.59 -3.87
CA LEU A 308 -5.00 18.19 -2.94
C LEU A 308 -5.21 16.78 -2.40
N GLU A 309 -6.42 16.44 -2.00
CA GLU A 309 -6.77 15.15 -1.42
C GLU A 309 -6.62 14.03 -2.46
N THR A 310 -7.10 14.24 -3.70
CA THR A 310 -6.84 13.34 -4.84
C THR A 310 -5.34 13.17 -5.10
N ARG A 311 -4.55 14.26 -5.12
CA ARG A 311 -3.09 14.18 -5.32
C ARG A 311 -2.42 13.36 -4.23
N ARG A 312 -2.75 13.61 -2.95
CA ARG A 312 -2.18 12.87 -1.80
C ARG A 312 -2.49 11.38 -1.89
N CYS A 313 -3.69 11.02 -2.30
CA CYS A 313 -4.08 9.62 -2.50
C CYS A 313 -3.23 8.94 -3.59
N ILE A 314 -3.07 9.57 -4.76
CA ILE A 314 -2.23 9.05 -5.84
C ILE A 314 -0.75 9.00 -5.42
N GLU A 315 -0.24 10.00 -4.72
CA GLU A 315 1.15 10.03 -4.25
C GLU A 315 1.42 8.99 -3.15
N GLY A 316 0.44 8.69 -2.29
CA GLY A 316 0.48 7.60 -1.32
C GLY A 316 0.52 6.24 -2.02
N ARG A 317 -0.40 5.99 -2.95
CA ARG A 317 -0.43 4.75 -3.74
C ARG A 317 0.86 4.52 -4.51
N LEU A 318 1.41 5.54 -5.18
CA LEU A 318 2.68 5.44 -5.91
C LEU A 318 3.90 5.14 -5.00
N LYS A 319 3.83 5.45 -3.69
CA LYS A 319 4.86 5.06 -2.72
C LYS A 319 4.68 3.61 -2.26
N LEU A 320 3.44 3.19 -1.99
CA LEU A 320 3.12 1.80 -1.63
C LEU A 320 3.43 0.83 -2.78
N GLU A 321 3.09 1.19 -4.02
CA GLU A 321 3.39 0.42 -5.23
C GLU A 321 4.91 0.21 -5.43
N GLN A 322 5.72 1.25 -5.17
CA GLN A 322 7.19 1.14 -5.19
C GLN A 322 7.75 0.26 -4.07
N GLU A 323 7.17 0.34 -2.88
CA GLU A 323 7.60 -0.46 -1.74
C GLU A 323 7.22 -1.94 -1.89
N ASN A 324 6.01 -2.21 -2.39
CA ASN A 324 5.57 -3.54 -2.75
C ASN A 324 6.47 -4.16 -3.84
N GLN A 325 6.80 -3.41 -4.90
CA GLN A 325 7.77 -3.87 -5.91
C GLN A 325 9.19 -4.11 -5.34
N ARG A 326 9.58 -3.45 -4.24
CA ARG A 326 10.84 -3.76 -3.53
C ARG A 326 10.73 -5.10 -2.79
N GLN A 327 9.64 -5.31 -2.06
CA GLN A 327 9.39 -6.54 -1.29
C GLN A 327 9.20 -7.77 -2.20
N GLU A 328 8.40 -7.66 -3.25
CA GLU A 328 8.16 -8.70 -4.26
C GLU A 328 9.48 -9.20 -4.88
N ARG A 329 10.39 -8.28 -5.21
CA ARG A 329 11.73 -8.63 -5.74
C ARG A 329 12.59 -9.40 -4.74
N LEU A 330 12.49 -9.08 -3.44
CA LEU A 330 13.19 -9.85 -2.40
C LEU A 330 12.61 -11.26 -2.36
N VAL A 331 11.29 -11.42 -2.24
CA VAL A 331 10.60 -12.74 -2.23
C VAL A 331 10.97 -13.58 -3.45
N LEU A 332 10.85 -13.02 -4.66
CA LEU A 332 11.15 -13.70 -5.92
C LEU A 332 12.64 -14.04 -6.13
N SER A 333 13.55 -13.55 -5.30
CA SER A 333 14.98 -13.83 -5.41
C SER A 333 15.43 -15.11 -4.70
N ILE A 334 14.72 -15.53 -3.66
CA ILE A 334 15.21 -16.54 -2.71
C ILE A 334 14.98 -17.96 -3.23
N LEU A 335 13.85 -18.21 -3.91
CA LEU A 335 13.57 -19.48 -4.58
C LEU A 335 13.75 -19.35 -6.10
N PRO A 336 14.30 -20.37 -6.80
CA PRO A 336 14.33 -20.38 -8.26
C PRO A 336 12.92 -20.23 -8.85
N ARG A 337 12.79 -19.40 -9.88
CA ARG A 337 11.50 -18.99 -10.47
C ARG A 337 10.55 -20.15 -10.81
N PHE A 338 11.09 -21.30 -11.24
CA PHE A 338 10.26 -22.47 -11.60
C PHE A 338 9.55 -23.06 -10.38
N VAL A 339 10.25 -23.26 -9.25
CA VAL A 339 9.66 -23.72 -7.99
C VAL A 339 8.72 -22.64 -7.41
N ALA A 340 9.13 -21.37 -7.45
CA ALA A 340 8.31 -20.28 -6.93
C ALA A 340 6.94 -20.17 -7.63
N LEU A 341 6.90 -20.34 -8.96
CA LEU A 341 5.65 -20.34 -9.73
C LEU A 341 4.76 -21.54 -9.42
N GLU A 342 5.34 -22.72 -9.21
CA GLU A 342 4.62 -23.94 -8.80
C GLU A 342 3.97 -23.76 -7.41
N MET A 343 4.76 -23.28 -6.42
CA MET A 343 4.26 -22.99 -5.07
C MET A 343 3.14 -21.94 -5.06
N ILE A 344 3.26 -20.88 -5.85
CA ILE A 344 2.22 -19.83 -5.95
C ILE A 344 0.94 -20.39 -6.59
N ALA A 345 1.07 -21.20 -7.64
CA ALA A 345 -0.08 -21.83 -8.29
C ALA A 345 -0.84 -22.76 -7.31
N ASP A 346 -0.12 -23.62 -6.58
CA ASP A 346 -0.70 -24.50 -5.55
C ASP A 346 -1.38 -23.73 -4.40
N MET A 347 -0.75 -22.67 -3.89
CA MET A 347 -1.34 -21.84 -2.82
C MET A 347 -2.67 -21.20 -3.25
N SER A 348 -2.81 -20.90 -4.54
CA SER A 348 -4.02 -20.31 -5.14
C SER A 348 -5.10 -21.34 -5.51
N SER A 349 -4.76 -22.57 -5.87
CA SER A 349 -5.75 -23.62 -6.13
C SER A 349 -6.34 -24.23 -4.85
N LEU A 350 -5.55 -24.27 -3.78
CA LEU A 350 -5.98 -24.74 -2.44
C LEU A 350 -6.95 -23.78 -1.72
N GLU A 351 -7.50 -22.75 -2.38
CA GLU A 351 -8.55 -21.90 -1.80
C GLU A 351 -9.93 -22.58 -1.77
N ASP A 352 -10.17 -23.55 -2.66
CA ASP A 352 -11.47 -24.21 -2.83
C ASP A 352 -11.64 -25.56 -2.09
N GLU A 353 -10.55 -26.21 -1.65
CA GLU A 353 -10.61 -27.56 -1.03
C GLU A 353 -10.66 -27.53 0.52
N LEU A 354 -11.54 -28.35 1.11
CA LEU A 354 -11.93 -28.24 2.53
C LEU A 354 -11.04 -28.98 3.55
N ASN A 355 -9.97 -29.67 3.14
CA ASN A 355 -9.18 -30.55 4.02
C ASN A 355 -7.79 -29.97 4.38
N PRO A 356 -7.61 -29.30 5.53
CA PRO A 356 -6.30 -28.79 5.97
C PRO A 356 -5.42 -29.84 6.69
N GLN A 357 -5.73 -31.14 6.57
CA GLN A 357 -5.03 -32.22 7.30
C GLN A 357 -4.05 -33.04 6.44
N GLU A 358 -4.01 -32.78 5.13
CA GLU A 358 -3.03 -33.30 4.17
C GLU A 358 -2.60 -32.05 3.37
N PHE A 359 -1.35 -31.61 3.27
CA PHE A 359 -0.05 -32.27 3.29
C PHE A 359 1.06 -31.29 3.75
N HIS A 360 2.19 -31.79 4.24
CA HIS A 360 3.47 -31.09 4.09
C HIS A 360 3.97 -31.24 2.63
N LYS A 361 3.32 -30.54 1.68
CA LYS A 361 3.53 -30.76 0.23
C LYS A 361 4.98 -30.43 -0.16
N ILE A 362 5.71 -31.45 -0.61
CA ILE A 362 7.10 -31.32 -1.10
C ILE A 362 7.14 -30.90 -2.58
N TYR A 363 8.03 -29.97 -2.89
CA TYR A 363 8.32 -29.53 -4.26
C TYR A 363 9.68 -30.11 -4.66
N ILE A 364 9.69 -31.24 -5.38
CA ILE A 364 10.91 -31.97 -5.75
C ILE A 364 10.86 -32.36 -7.23
N HIS A 365 11.90 -31.97 -7.97
CA HIS A 365 12.12 -32.25 -9.38
C HIS A 365 13.37 -33.13 -9.55
N GLN A 366 13.39 -34.00 -10.57
CA GLN A 366 14.57 -34.82 -10.90
C GLN A 366 15.21 -34.34 -12.19
N TYR A 367 16.54 -34.14 -12.14
CA TYR A 367 17.36 -33.83 -13.30
C TYR A 367 18.44 -34.91 -13.50
N LYS A 368 18.71 -35.24 -14.76
CA LYS A 368 19.78 -36.14 -15.21
C LYS A 368 20.72 -35.35 -16.10
N ASP A 369 21.94 -35.85 -16.26
CA ASP A 369 22.97 -35.24 -17.11
C ASP A 369 23.24 -33.78 -16.66
N VAL A 370 23.60 -33.66 -15.37
CA VAL A 370 23.96 -32.39 -14.72
C VAL A 370 25.39 -32.46 -14.19
N SER A 371 26.05 -31.32 -14.07
CA SER A 371 27.37 -31.21 -13.42
C SER A 371 27.31 -30.35 -12.18
N ILE A 372 27.92 -30.84 -11.11
CA ILE A 372 27.88 -30.29 -9.75
C ILE A 372 29.29 -29.83 -9.40
N LEU A 373 29.43 -28.56 -9.01
CA LEU A 373 30.70 -27.95 -8.64
C LEU A 373 30.66 -27.52 -7.17
N PHE A 374 31.64 -27.97 -6.38
CA PHE A 374 31.95 -27.49 -5.03
C PHE A 374 33.28 -26.75 -5.04
N ALA A 375 33.33 -25.58 -4.39
CA ALA A 375 34.49 -24.70 -4.35
C ALA A 375 34.75 -24.16 -2.92
N ASP A 376 35.79 -24.65 -2.25
CA ASP A 376 36.18 -24.27 -0.87
C ASP A 376 37.37 -23.28 -0.85
N ILE A 377 37.39 -22.37 0.13
CA ILE A 377 38.44 -21.37 0.32
C ILE A 377 39.50 -21.91 1.28
N LYS A 378 40.68 -22.25 0.74
CA LYS A 378 41.84 -22.78 1.48
C LYS A 378 42.24 -21.83 2.62
N GLY A 379 41.89 -22.21 3.85
CA GLY A 379 42.35 -21.54 5.08
C GLY A 379 41.42 -20.43 5.60
N PHE A 380 40.21 -20.29 5.06
CA PHE A 380 39.24 -19.26 5.50
C PHE A 380 38.97 -19.26 7.01
N THR A 381 38.99 -20.43 7.66
CA THR A 381 38.85 -20.55 9.12
C THR A 381 39.90 -19.72 9.92
N LEU A 382 41.10 -19.48 9.38
CA LEU A 382 42.09 -18.58 10.02
C LEU A 382 41.80 -17.11 9.68
N LEU A 383 41.36 -16.84 8.45
CA LEU A 383 41.00 -15.50 7.99
C LEU A 383 39.79 -14.92 8.76
N SER A 384 38.79 -15.75 9.07
CA SER A 384 37.62 -15.35 9.89
C SER A 384 37.92 -15.14 11.37
N MET A 385 39.09 -15.54 11.88
CA MET A 385 39.57 -15.16 13.23
C MET A 385 40.38 -13.86 13.25
N ASN A 386 40.90 -13.43 12.10
CA ASN A 386 41.82 -12.29 11.98
C ASN A 386 41.17 -11.01 11.41
N LEU A 387 39.96 -11.11 10.84
CA LEU A 387 39.20 -9.98 10.29
C LEU A 387 38.09 -9.51 11.25
N SER A 388 37.71 -8.24 11.14
CA SER A 388 36.48 -7.74 11.77
C SER A 388 35.25 -8.39 11.14
N ALA A 389 34.13 -8.42 11.87
CA ALA A 389 32.85 -8.91 11.34
C ALA A 389 32.46 -8.19 10.03
N GLN A 390 32.69 -6.88 9.97
CA GLN A 390 32.37 -6.07 8.80
C GLN A 390 33.31 -6.36 7.61
N ASP A 391 34.62 -6.45 7.85
CA ASP A 391 35.59 -6.70 6.78
C ASP A 391 35.50 -8.13 6.23
N LEU A 392 35.14 -9.09 7.08
CA LEU A 392 34.82 -10.45 6.67
C LEU A 392 33.60 -10.46 5.73
N VAL A 393 32.48 -9.87 6.15
CA VAL A 393 31.24 -9.82 5.35
C VAL A 393 31.41 -8.99 4.07
N ARG A 394 32.20 -7.91 4.10
CA ARG A 394 32.59 -7.10 2.93
C ARG A 394 33.43 -7.91 1.94
N THR A 395 34.46 -8.63 2.43
CA THR A 395 35.34 -9.48 1.61
C THR A 395 34.58 -10.65 0.98
N LEU A 396 33.67 -11.29 1.73
CA LEU A 396 32.85 -12.38 1.22
C LEU A 396 31.81 -11.90 0.20
N ASN A 397 31.16 -10.75 0.40
CA ASN A 397 30.24 -10.18 -0.59
C ASN A 397 30.97 -9.72 -1.87
N GLU A 398 32.20 -9.22 -1.78
CA GLU A 398 33.06 -8.95 -2.95
C GLU A 398 33.39 -10.25 -3.73
N LEU A 399 33.85 -11.30 -3.04
CA LEU A 399 34.25 -12.54 -3.69
C LEU A 399 33.06 -13.31 -4.26
N PHE A 400 32.02 -13.56 -3.45
CA PHE A 400 30.84 -14.27 -3.89
C PHE A 400 29.98 -13.44 -4.85
N GLY A 401 29.94 -12.11 -4.75
CA GLY A 401 29.30 -11.23 -5.74
C GLY A 401 30.04 -11.17 -7.10
N ARG A 402 31.25 -11.72 -7.19
CA ARG A 402 31.91 -12.05 -8.48
C ARG A 402 31.57 -13.46 -8.93
N PHE A 403 31.58 -14.45 -8.04
CA PHE A 403 31.19 -15.83 -8.38
C PHE A 403 29.72 -15.94 -8.83
N ASP A 404 28.81 -15.14 -8.26
CA ASP A 404 27.41 -15.04 -8.69
C ASP A 404 27.29 -14.63 -10.17
N ARG A 405 28.13 -13.68 -10.62
CA ARG A 405 28.16 -13.24 -12.02
C ARG A 405 28.79 -14.28 -12.95
N LEU A 406 29.89 -14.90 -12.54
CA LEU A 406 30.49 -16.01 -13.30
C LEU A 406 29.51 -17.18 -13.43
N ALA A 407 28.71 -17.45 -12.40
CA ALA A 407 27.69 -18.49 -12.43
C ALA A 407 26.59 -18.16 -13.46
N GLU A 408 26.14 -16.90 -13.53
CA GLU A 408 25.20 -16.44 -14.56
C GLU A 408 25.79 -16.47 -15.98
N GLU A 409 27.03 -15.99 -16.14
CA GLU A 409 27.80 -15.98 -17.41
C GLU A 409 28.09 -17.40 -17.94
N HIS A 410 28.31 -18.38 -17.05
CA HIS A 410 28.54 -19.78 -17.38
C HIS A 410 27.30 -20.68 -17.18
N HIS A 411 26.09 -20.13 -17.10
CA HIS A 411 24.83 -20.89 -16.97
C HIS A 411 24.83 -21.97 -15.86
N CYS A 412 25.48 -21.67 -14.74
CA CYS A 412 25.52 -22.50 -13.54
C CYS A 412 24.55 -21.92 -12.50
N LEU A 413 23.55 -22.69 -12.07
CA LEU A 413 22.65 -22.28 -11.00
C LEU A 413 23.38 -22.34 -9.65
N ARG A 414 23.66 -21.18 -9.05
CA ARG A 414 24.07 -21.12 -7.63
C ARG A 414 22.93 -21.67 -6.77
N ILE A 415 23.24 -22.74 -6.04
CA ILE A 415 22.33 -23.32 -5.06
C ILE A 415 22.42 -22.47 -3.79
N LYS A 416 23.55 -22.52 -3.07
CA LYS A 416 23.66 -22.03 -1.68
C LYS A 416 25.13 -21.87 -1.27
N ILE A 417 25.36 -21.16 -0.15
CA ILE A 417 26.70 -20.99 0.44
C ILE A 417 26.75 -21.74 1.79
N LEU A 418 27.84 -22.47 2.00
CA LEU A 418 28.07 -23.35 3.15
C LEU A 418 29.35 -22.91 3.86
N GLY A 419 29.28 -21.82 4.63
CA GLY A 419 30.44 -21.27 5.33
C GLY A 419 31.40 -20.59 4.36
N ASP A 420 32.54 -21.21 4.13
CA ASP A 420 33.57 -20.89 3.13
C ASP A 420 33.23 -21.43 1.73
N CYS A 421 32.42 -22.49 1.63
CA CYS A 421 32.21 -23.22 0.38
C CYS A 421 31.05 -22.65 -0.48
N TYR A 422 31.35 -22.39 -1.74
CA TYR A 422 30.39 -22.02 -2.79
C TYR A 422 30.05 -23.26 -3.63
N TYR A 423 28.77 -23.54 -3.90
CA TYR A 423 28.39 -24.63 -4.79
C TYR A 423 27.25 -24.29 -5.76
N CYS A 424 27.37 -24.81 -6.98
CA CYS A 424 26.48 -24.56 -8.10
C CYS A 424 26.34 -25.79 -9.00
N VAL A 425 25.24 -25.85 -9.77
CA VAL A 425 24.93 -26.96 -10.68
C VAL A 425 24.62 -26.41 -12.07
N SER A 426 25.22 -26.98 -13.13
CA SER A 426 24.82 -26.71 -14.52
C SER A 426 23.91 -27.84 -15.04
N GLY A 427 22.94 -27.48 -15.89
CA GLY A 427 21.87 -28.38 -16.35
C GLY A 427 20.56 -28.32 -15.53
N VAL A 428 20.41 -27.36 -14.62
CA VAL A 428 19.20 -27.12 -13.81
C VAL A 428 18.84 -25.63 -13.87
N PRO A 429 17.57 -25.23 -14.11
CA PRO A 429 16.38 -26.07 -14.35
C PRO A 429 16.18 -26.50 -15.81
N GLU A 430 17.06 -26.05 -16.72
CA GLU A 430 17.03 -26.43 -18.13
C GLU A 430 18.19 -27.40 -18.41
N PRO A 431 17.93 -28.63 -18.90
CA PRO A 431 18.98 -29.59 -19.24
C PRO A 431 19.88 -29.06 -20.37
N GLN A 432 21.20 -29.04 -20.15
CA GLN A 432 22.17 -28.45 -21.08
C GLN A 432 23.25 -29.46 -21.47
N ARG A 433 23.33 -29.82 -22.75
CA ARG A 433 24.33 -30.80 -23.27
C ARG A 433 25.80 -30.46 -22.98
N ALA A 434 26.11 -29.22 -22.58
CA ALA A 434 27.45 -28.77 -22.26
C ALA A 434 27.67 -28.56 -20.74
N HIS A 435 26.81 -29.11 -19.87
CA HIS A 435 26.84 -28.94 -18.40
C HIS A 435 28.26 -29.10 -17.79
N ALA A 436 28.98 -30.16 -18.18
CA ALA A 436 30.32 -30.45 -17.68
C ALA A 436 31.34 -29.40 -18.11
N ARG A 437 31.25 -28.96 -19.37
CA ARG A 437 32.11 -27.91 -19.92
C ARG A 437 31.87 -26.57 -19.21
N TYR A 438 30.61 -26.20 -18.98
CA TYR A 438 30.24 -24.98 -18.27
C TYR A 438 30.77 -24.96 -16.83
N CYS A 439 30.63 -26.06 -16.08
CA CYS A 439 31.23 -26.16 -14.75
C CYS A 439 32.77 -26.08 -14.77
N VAL A 440 33.43 -26.66 -15.77
CA VAL A 440 34.90 -26.56 -15.91
C VAL A 440 35.35 -25.12 -16.19
N GLU A 441 34.74 -24.43 -17.14
CA GLU A 441 35.07 -23.03 -17.45
C GLU A 441 34.78 -22.10 -16.25
N MET A 442 33.65 -22.31 -15.56
CA MET A 442 33.32 -21.65 -14.29
C MET A 442 34.42 -21.86 -13.26
N GLY A 443 34.90 -23.11 -13.06
CA GLY A 443 36.00 -23.40 -12.14
C GLY A 443 37.31 -22.69 -12.52
N LEU A 444 37.64 -22.59 -13.81
CA LEU A 444 38.83 -21.85 -14.28
C LEU A 444 38.68 -20.34 -14.03
N ALA A 445 37.50 -19.79 -14.27
CA ALA A 445 37.18 -18.38 -14.03
C ALA A 445 37.20 -18.03 -12.53
N MET A 446 36.72 -18.92 -11.66
CA MET A 446 36.82 -18.79 -10.19
C MET A 446 38.28 -18.76 -9.73
N ILE A 447 39.12 -19.69 -10.21
CA ILE A 447 40.55 -19.76 -9.88
C ILE A 447 41.27 -18.47 -10.32
N ASN A 448 40.96 -17.94 -11.51
CA ASN A 448 41.52 -16.67 -11.97
C ASN A 448 41.01 -15.47 -11.15
N THR A 449 39.75 -15.50 -10.71
CA THR A 449 39.13 -14.46 -9.87
C THR A 449 39.72 -14.43 -8.47
N ILE A 450 39.89 -15.56 -7.78
CA ILE A 450 40.51 -15.58 -6.45
C ILE A 450 41.98 -15.17 -6.50
N ARG A 451 42.72 -15.50 -7.58
CA ARG A 451 44.08 -14.99 -7.83
C ARG A 451 44.12 -13.47 -8.05
N PHE A 452 43.08 -12.87 -8.60
CA PHE A 452 42.96 -11.41 -8.71
C PHE A 452 42.63 -10.77 -7.35
N VAL A 453 41.67 -11.33 -6.61
CA VAL A 453 41.30 -10.83 -5.27
C VAL A 453 42.47 -10.98 -4.28
N ARG A 454 43.26 -12.07 -4.34
CA ARG A 454 44.54 -12.23 -3.63
C ARG A 454 45.47 -11.03 -3.82
N LYS A 455 45.59 -10.52 -5.05
CA LYS A 455 46.43 -9.36 -5.38
C LYS A 455 45.83 -8.03 -4.91
N GLN A 456 44.51 -7.89 -4.82
CA GLN A 456 43.86 -6.67 -4.33
C GLN A 456 43.89 -6.55 -2.80
N LEU A 457 43.62 -7.65 -2.08
CA LEU A 457 43.47 -7.66 -0.62
C LEU A 457 44.75 -8.08 0.13
N ASN A 458 45.78 -8.54 -0.59
CA ASN A 458 47.08 -8.97 -0.04
C ASN A 458 47.01 -10.13 0.99
N PHE A 459 45.93 -10.92 0.99
CA PHE A 459 45.78 -12.17 1.76
C PHE A 459 46.00 -13.38 0.85
N ASP A 460 46.83 -14.36 1.27
CA ASP A 460 47.09 -15.60 0.50
C ASP A 460 45.88 -16.55 0.45
N MET A 461 44.89 -16.20 -0.39
CA MET A 461 43.67 -16.98 -0.59
C MET A 461 43.76 -17.84 -1.86
N ASP A 462 43.56 -19.15 -1.70
CA ASP A 462 43.44 -20.12 -2.79
C ASP A 462 42.16 -20.94 -2.62
N MET A 463 41.81 -21.75 -3.61
CA MET A 463 40.59 -22.57 -3.56
C MET A 463 40.81 -23.98 -4.07
N ARG A 464 40.10 -24.96 -3.49
CA ARG A 464 39.91 -26.30 -4.08
C ARG A 464 38.63 -26.29 -4.88
N ILE A 465 38.61 -26.99 -6.02
CA ILE A 465 37.39 -27.18 -6.80
C ILE A 465 37.22 -28.68 -7.11
N GLY A 466 36.09 -29.24 -6.68
CA GLY A 466 35.63 -30.57 -7.06
C GLY A 466 34.46 -30.48 -8.03
N ILE A 467 34.52 -31.21 -9.15
CA ILE A 467 33.41 -31.30 -10.11
C ILE A 467 33.05 -32.77 -10.34
N HIS A 468 31.75 -33.07 -10.27
CA HIS A 468 31.18 -34.35 -10.64
C HIS A 468 30.06 -34.19 -11.67
N THR A 469 29.71 -35.29 -12.35
CA THR A 469 28.62 -35.36 -13.32
C THR A 469 27.75 -36.56 -13.00
N GLY A 470 26.44 -36.36 -12.97
CA GLY A 470 25.47 -37.40 -12.67
C GLY A 470 24.04 -36.87 -12.73
N SER A 471 23.26 -37.18 -11.71
CA SER A 471 21.84 -36.83 -11.54
C SER A 471 21.58 -36.16 -10.19
N VAL A 472 20.51 -35.37 -10.08
CA VAL A 472 20.08 -34.73 -8.82
C VAL A 472 18.57 -34.76 -8.65
N LEU A 473 18.12 -34.92 -7.41
CA LEU A 473 16.82 -34.44 -6.95
C LEU A 473 17.03 -33.02 -6.42
N CYS A 474 16.18 -32.06 -6.81
CA CYS A 474 16.28 -30.67 -6.35
C CYS A 474 14.91 -30.13 -5.92
N GLY A 475 14.87 -29.24 -4.93
CA GLY A 475 13.61 -28.86 -4.31
C GLY A 475 13.74 -28.06 -3.03
N VAL A 476 12.65 -27.97 -2.28
CA VAL A 476 12.54 -27.27 -0.99
C VAL A 476 12.00 -28.23 0.08
N LEU A 477 12.56 -28.18 1.29
CA LEU A 477 12.14 -28.99 2.45
C LEU A 477 11.92 -28.12 3.71
N GLY A 478 11.06 -28.59 4.59
CA GLY A 478 10.74 -27.99 5.88
C GLY A 478 9.66 -26.91 5.83
N LEU A 479 9.30 -26.38 7.00
CA LEU A 479 8.30 -25.33 7.17
C LEU A 479 8.94 -23.95 7.33
N GLN A 480 10.10 -23.90 7.98
CA GLN A 480 10.82 -22.67 8.29
C GLN A 480 12.15 -22.56 7.53
N LYS A 481 12.58 -21.33 7.18
CA LYS A 481 13.85 -21.07 6.47
C LYS A 481 13.95 -21.83 5.14
N TRP A 482 12.92 -21.72 4.31
CA TRP A 482 12.87 -22.34 2.98
C TRP A 482 14.10 -21.97 2.15
N GLN A 483 14.81 -23.01 1.72
CA GLN A 483 15.99 -22.91 0.86
C GLN A 483 15.85 -23.97 -0.23
N PHE A 484 16.17 -23.59 -1.46
CA PHE A 484 16.32 -24.54 -2.56
C PHE A 484 17.66 -25.26 -2.43
N ASP A 485 17.64 -26.59 -2.47
CA ASP A 485 18.82 -27.45 -2.27
C ASP A 485 18.80 -28.64 -3.24
N VAL A 486 19.88 -29.42 -3.26
CA VAL A 486 20.05 -30.60 -4.14
C VAL A 486 20.52 -31.83 -3.35
N TRP A 487 19.91 -32.97 -3.66
CA TRP A 487 20.19 -34.28 -3.04
C TRP A 487 20.44 -35.33 -4.12
N SER A 488 21.57 -36.02 -4.00
CA SER A 488 21.92 -37.24 -4.75
C SER A 488 23.25 -37.77 -4.20
N TRP A 489 23.49 -39.06 -4.34
CA TRP A 489 24.81 -39.67 -4.19
C TRP A 489 25.92 -38.92 -4.95
N ASP A 490 25.59 -38.42 -6.15
CA ASP A 490 26.49 -37.69 -7.05
C ASP A 490 26.92 -36.33 -6.43
N VAL A 491 26.05 -35.69 -5.65
CA VAL A 491 26.38 -34.49 -4.85
C VAL A 491 27.38 -34.83 -3.75
N GLY A 492 27.25 -36.01 -3.15
CA GLY A 492 28.22 -36.57 -2.20
C GLY A 492 29.60 -36.77 -2.82
N ILE A 493 29.66 -37.31 -4.04
CA ILE A 493 30.94 -37.48 -4.79
C ILE A 493 31.58 -36.11 -5.07
N ALA A 494 30.82 -35.11 -5.54
CA ALA A 494 31.33 -33.77 -5.84
C ALA A 494 31.99 -33.11 -4.61
N ASN A 495 31.32 -33.17 -3.46
CA ASN A 495 31.84 -32.71 -2.17
C ASN A 495 33.14 -33.45 -1.77
N MET A 496 33.19 -34.78 -1.94
CA MET A 496 34.38 -35.57 -1.64
C MET A 496 35.56 -35.32 -2.61
N LEU A 497 35.29 -34.87 -3.84
CA LEU A 497 36.32 -34.41 -4.79
C LEU A 497 36.89 -33.04 -4.41
N GLU A 498 36.09 -32.10 -3.90
CA GLU A 498 36.63 -30.86 -3.30
C GLU A 498 37.54 -31.21 -2.13
N ALA A 499 37.04 -31.98 -1.16
CA ALA A 499 37.77 -32.27 0.07
C ALA A 499 39.07 -33.09 -0.18
N GLY A 500 39.13 -33.83 -1.29
CA GLY A 500 40.33 -34.51 -1.80
C GLY A 500 41.16 -33.67 -2.79
N GLY A 501 40.74 -32.45 -3.10
CA GLY A 501 41.28 -31.58 -4.13
C GLY A 501 42.64 -30.95 -3.82
N ILE A 502 43.29 -30.45 -4.86
CA ILE A 502 44.54 -29.69 -4.75
C ILE A 502 44.22 -28.20 -4.97
N PRO A 503 44.61 -27.29 -4.06
CA PRO A 503 44.36 -25.86 -4.24
C PRO A 503 44.91 -25.32 -5.58
N GLY A 504 44.14 -24.45 -6.22
CA GLY A 504 44.49 -23.85 -7.51
C GLY A 504 44.35 -24.80 -8.72
N ARG A 505 43.73 -25.98 -8.54
CA ARG A 505 43.44 -26.99 -9.56
C ARG A 505 41.98 -27.43 -9.49
N ILE A 506 41.46 -27.94 -10.61
CA ILE A 506 40.12 -28.52 -10.70
C ILE A 506 40.25 -30.05 -10.67
N HIS A 507 39.60 -30.70 -9.71
CA HIS A 507 39.57 -32.15 -9.51
C HIS A 507 38.23 -32.68 -10.02
N ILE A 508 38.27 -33.61 -10.98
CA ILE A 508 37.09 -34.17 -11.64
C ILE A 508 37.01 -35.70 -11.47
N SER A 509 35.82 -36.28 -11.62
CA SER A 509 35.65 -37.75 -11.72
C SER A 509 35.86 -38.26 -13.15
N ARG A 510 35.93 -39.59 -13.29
CA ARG A 510 35.71 -40.31 -14.55
C ARG A 510 34.46 -39.84 -15.30
N ALA A 511 33.27 -39.87 -14.68
CA ALA A 511 32.01 -39.45 -15.31
C ALA A 511 32.05 -38.01 -15.89
N THR A 512 32.75 -37.09 -15.23
CA THR A 512 32.94 -35.73 -15.76
C THR A 512 33.96 -35.70 -16.90
N LEU A 513 35.07 -36.44 -16.82
CA LEU A 513 36.02 -36.58 -17.93
C LEU A 513 35.34 -37.14 -19.19
N ASP A 514 34.52 -38.17 -19.04
CA ASP A 514 33.78 -38.82 -20.12
C ASP A 514 32.74 -37.86 -20.75
N SER A 515 32.24 -36.89 -19.97
CA SER A 515 31.30 -35.83 -20.40
C SER A 515 31.98 -34.56 -20.97
N LEU A 516 33.31 -34.57 -21.14
CA LEU A 516 34.09 -33.44 -21.67
C LEU A 516 34.63 -33.69 -23.08
N ASP A 517 34.28 -34.80 -23.72
CA ASP A 517 34.64 -35.18 -25.10
C ASP A 517 36.16 -35.08 -25.41
N GLY A 518 37.01 -35.23 -24.39
CA GLY A 518 38.48 -35.07 -24.52
C GLY A 518 38.96 -33.62 -24.77
N THR A 519 38.09 -32.62 -24.60
CA THR A 519 38.37 -31.19 -24.88
C THR A 519 39.49 -30.61 -24.02
N TYR A 520 39.72 -31.16 -22.82
CA TYR A 520 40.70 -30.67 -21.84
C TYR A 520 41.79 -31.71 -21.59
N LYS A 521 43.05 -31.27 -21.53
CA LYS A 521 44.16 -32.13 -21.09
C LYS A 521 44.05 -32.38 -19.58
N THR A 522 44.14 -33.63 -19.18
CA THR A 522 44.06 -34.06 -17.76
C THR A 522 45.25 -34.93 -17.36
N GLU A 523 45.51 -34.99 -16.07
CA GLU A 523 46.46 -35.89 -15.41
C GLU A 523 45.74 -36.72 -14.32
N ASP A 524 46.35 -37.81 -13.87
CA ASP A 524 45.78 -38.63 -12.80
C ASP A 524 45.65 -37.85 -11.49
N GLY A 525 44.44 -37.84 -10.93
CA GLY A 525 44.10 -36.98 -9.79
C GLY A 525 44.53 -37.52 -8.43
N HIS A 526 44.87 -38.81 -8.33
CA HIS A 526 45.28 -39.49 -7.09
C HIS A 526 44.34 -39.25 -5.89
N GLY A 527 43.03 -39.07 -6.13
CA GLY A 527 42.06 -38.71 -5.08
C GLY A 527 41.91 -39.77 -3.98
N ARG A 528 42.07 -41.06 -4.34
CA ARG A 528 42.03 -42.21 -3.42
C ARG A 528 43.10 -42.15 -2.32
N ASP A 529 44.21 -41.46 -2.55
CA ASP A 529 45.31 -41.34 -1.60
C ASP A 529 45.06 -40.22 -0.57
N ARG A 530 44.18 -39.26 -0.91
CA ARG A 530 43.89 -38.06 -0.10
C ARG A 530 42.51 -38.08 0.57
N ASN A 531 41.54 -38.82 0.04
CA ASN A 531 40.20 -38.96 0.61
C ASN A 531 39.80 -40.44 0.73
N GLU A 532 39.49 -40.88 1.94
CA GLU A 532 39.10 -42.27 2.22
C GLU A 532 37.79 -42.70 1.53
N PHE A 533 36.81 -41.80 1.38
CA PHE A 533 35.55 -42.12 0.70
C PHE A 533 35.79 -42.47 -0.78
N LEU A 534 36.62 -41.68 -1.48
CA LEU A 534 36.99 -41.94 -2.88
C LEU A 534 37.72 -43.28 -3.03
N ARG A 535 38.50 -43.67 -2.01
CA ARG A 535 39.17 -44.98 -1.94
C ARG A 535 38.19 -46.13 -1.68
N ARG A 536 37.30 -46.00 -0.70
CA ARG A 536 36.31 -47.04 -0.33
C ARG A 536 35.37 -47.37 -1.49
N HIS A 537 34.93 -46.36 -2.24
CA HIS A 537 34.05 -46.52 -3.39
C HIS A 537 34.80 -46.68 -4.73
N ASN A 538 36.13 -46.87 -4.68
CA ASN A 538 37.00 -47.09 -5.84
C ASN A 538 36.80 -46.07 -6.99
N ILE A 539 36.61 -44.80 -6.67
CA ILE A 539 36.29 -43.77 -7.67
C ILE A 539 37.56 -43.36 -8.43
N ASP A 540 37.51 -43.40 -9.77
CA ASP A 540 38.53 -42.87 -10.68
C ASP A 540 38.44 -41.33 -10.74
N THR A 541 39.58 -40.64 -10.62
CA THR A 541 39.61 -39.17 -10.52
C THR A 541 40.79 -38.56 -11.25
N PHE A 542 40.60 -37.38 -11.85
CA PHE A 542 41.57 -36.67 -12.68
C PHE A 542 41.72 -35.21 -12.22
N LEU A 543 42.84 -34.58 -12.57
CA LEU A 543 43.04 -33.14 -12.42
C LEU A 543 43.12 -32.50 -13.80
N ILE A 544 42.45 -31.37 -14.00
CA ILE A 544 42.56 -30.61 -15.25
C ILE A 544 43.92 -29.90 -15.26
N CYS A 545 44.70 -30.13 -16.31
CA CYS A 545 45.98 -29.44 -16.51
C CYS A 545 45.70 -27.96 -16.87
N PRO A 546 46.47 -27.01 -16.35
CA PRO A 546 46.49 -25.65 -16.91
C PRO A 546 46.83 -25.73 -18.41
N GLN A 547 46.09 -25.01 -19.25
CA GLN A 547 46.56 -24.78 -20.61
C GLN A 547 47.78 -23.86 -20.53
N GLU A 548 48.87 -24.24 -21.19
CA GLU A 548 50.01 -23.35 -21.36
C GLU A 548 49.60 -22.21 -22.31
N GLU A 549 49.65 -20.97 -21.81
CA GLU A 549 49.45 -19.79 -22.65
C GLU A 549 50.56 -19.75 -23.71
N ASN A 550 50.18 -20.07 -24.95
CA ASN A 550 51.10 -20.18 -26.07
C ASN A 550 51.62 -18.76 -26.40
N ASN A 551 52.85 -18.47 -25.99
CA ASN A 551 53.43 -17.13 -25.76
C ASN A 551 53.70 -16.31 -27.04
N LYS A 552 52.68 -16.15 -27.91
CA LYS A 552 52.70 -15.35 -29.15
C LYS A 552 51.38 -14.61 -29.43
N VAL A 553 50.80 -14.00 -28.41
CA VAL A 553 49.91 -12.84 -28.59
C VAL A 553 50.50 -11.68 -27.78
N ASN A 554 50.44 -10.47 -28.34
CA ASN A 554 51.02 -9.27 -27.70
C ASN A 554 50.39 -9.00 -26.34
N LEU A 555 51.14 -8.33 -25.45
CA LEU A 555 50.65 -7.71 -24.22
C LEU A 555 49.41 -6.86 -24.52
N THR A 556 48.25 -7.47 -24.28
CA THR A 556 46.92 -6.91 -24.48
C THR A 556 46.16 -7.19 -23.20
N GLU A 557 45.37 -6.21 -22.74
CA GLU A 557 44.52 -6.37 -21.56
C GLU A 557 43.65 -7.65 -21.65
N PRO A 558 43.29 -8.29 -20.52
CA PRO A 558 42.40 -9.45 -20.52
C PRO A 558 41.15 -9.17 -21.36
N PRO A 559 40.64 -10.19 -22.08
CA PRO A 559 39.76 -10.02 -23.25
C PRO A 559 38.65 -9.03 -22.92
N LYS A 560 38.63 -7.91 -23.67
CA LYS A 560 37.93 -6.68 -23.27
C LYS A 560 36.49 -6.97 -22.81
N VAL A 561 36.31 -7.00 -21.50
CA VAL A 561 35.00 -6.89 -20.84
C VAL A 561 34.26 -5.78 -21.56
N LEU A 562 33.11 -6.08 -22.13
CA LEU A 562 32.33 -5.13 -22.91
C LEU A 562 32.07 -3.91 -22.01
N LYS A 563 32.74 -2.78 -22.28
CA LYS A 563 32.78 -1.59 -21.42
C LYS A 563 31.45 -0.83 -21.41
N THR A 564 30.41 -1.50 -20.91
CA THR A 564 29.39 -0.83 -20.12
C THR A 564 30.11 -0.28 -18.89
N ASN A 565 30.17 1.06 -18.77
CA ASN A 565 30.73 1.71 -17.59
C ASN A 565 29.73 1.60 -16.42
N ARG A 566 29.53 0.37 -15.94
CA ARG A 566 28.90 0.09 -14.64
C ARG A 566 30.02 -0.16 -13.65
N THR A 567 30.51 0.92 -13.03
CA THR A 567 31.32 0.83 -11.82
C THR A 567 30.49 0.09 -10.77
N TRP A 568 30.86 -1.16 -10.48
CA TRP A 568 30.26 -1.94 -9.41
C TRP A 568 30.67 -1.29 -8.08
N ASN A 569 29.69 -0.84 -7.29
CA ASN A 569 29.93 -0.22 -5.99
C ASN A 569 29.58 -1.23 -4.89
N PRO A 570 30.50 -1.60 -3.99
CA PRO A 570 30.22 -2.58 -2.92
C PRO A 570 29.15 -2.11 -1.92
N GLU A 571 28.79 -0.84 -1.96
CA GLU A 571 27.83 -0.17 -1.09
C GLU A 571 26.38 -0.31 -1.61
N LEU A 572 26.16 -0.74 -2.86
CA LEU A 572 24.84 -0.84 -3.51
C LEU A 572 24.35 -2.31 -3.66
N PRO A 573 23.97 -3.02 -2.58
CA PRO A 573 23.58 -4.44 -2.63
C PRO A 573 22.29 -4.72 -3.44
N PHE A 574 21.55 -3.70 -3.87
CA PHE A 574 20.32 -3.83 -4.68
C PHE A 574 20.44 -3.13 -6.06
N GLY A 575 21.66 -2.84 -6.51
CA GLY A 575 21.94 -1.96 -7.67
C GLY A 575 21.56 -2.50 -9.07
N ASN A 576 21.31 -3.81 -9.24
CA ASN A 576 21.07 -4.45 -10.55
C ASN A 576 19.66 -4.20 -11.15
N VAL A 577 19.14 -2.98 -10.99
CA VAL A 577 17.83 -2.53 -11.50
C VAL A 577 17.75 -2.54 -13.03
N ILE A 578 18.88 -2.52 -13.74
CA ILE A 578 18.94 -2.21 -15.19
C ILE A 578 18.62 -3.44 -16.07
N ASP A 579 19.18 -4.63 -15.80
CA ASP A 579 19.01 -5.77 -16.72
C ASP A 579 17.65 -6.47 -16.58
N MET A 580 17.12 -6.63 -15.38
CA MET A 580 15.78 -7.18 -15.19
C MET A 580 14.70 -6.31 -15.85
N ASN A 581 14.91 -4.98 -15.89
CA ASN A 581 14.05 -4.06 -16.65
C ASN A 581 14.10 -4.31 -18.17
N SER A 582 15.23 -4.77 -18.73
CA SER A 582 15.32 -5.10 -20.16
C SER A 582 14.49 -6.34 -20.51
N ILE A 583 14.48 -7.34 -19.62
CA ILE A 583 13.65 -8.55 -19.75
C ILE A 583 12.18 -8.18 -19.54
N LEU A 584 11.84 -7.32 -18.58
CA LEU A 584 10.46 -6.88 -18.37
C LEU A 584 9.91 -6.05 -19.56
N ALA A 585 10.79 -5.32 -20.25
CA ALA A 585 10.45 -4.49 -21.42
C ALA A 585 10.32 -5.27 -22.74
N SER A 586 10.67 -6.56 -22.79
CA SER A 586 10.34 -7.43 -23.93
C SER A 586 8.98 -8.12 -23.77
N PHE A 587 8.52 -8.36 -22.54
CA PHE A 587 7.18 -8.93 -22.26
C PHE A 587 6.09 -7.86 -22.08
N THR A 588 6.45 -6.63 -21.68
CA THR A 588 5.52 -5.49 -21.68
C THR A 588 5.86 -4.56 -22.84
N ASN A 589 4.88 -4.24 -23.69
CA ASN A 589 5.07 -3.46 -24.92
C ASN A 589 5.57 -2.02 -24.65
N GLY A 590 6.88 -1.86 -24.44
CA GLY A 590 7.64 -0.63 -24.63
C GLY A 590 7.27 0.58 -23.75
N SER A 591 7.13 0.45 -22.42
CA SER A 591 7.01 1.64 -21.55
C SER A 591 7.41 1.48 -20.07
N LEU A 592 8.71 1.53 -19.77
CA LEU A 592 9.22 1.72 -18.39
C LEU A 592 10.48 2.64 -18.39
N PRO A 593 10.37 3.92 -18.00
CA PRO A 593 11.51 4.84 -17.95
C PRO A 593 12.30 4.73 -16.64
N ASN A 594 13.63 4.88 -16.74
CA ASN A 594 14.57 4.81 -15.61
C ASN A 594 14.12 5.67 -14.41
N ILE A 595 14.11 5.03 -13.24
CA ILE A 595 13.89 5.66 -11.92
C ILE A 595 15.28 6.05 -11.34
N TRP A 596 15.30 6.81 -10.24
CA TRP A 596 16.49 7.33 -9.54
C TRP A 596 17.16 8.56 -10.20
N GLN A 597 16.46 9.70 -10.18
CA GLN A 597 16.98 11.06 -9.80
C GLN A 597 15.99 12.23 -10.05
N SER A 598 14.76 12.00 -10.55
CA SER A 598 13.76 13.06 -10.83
C SER A 598 12.52 13.02 -9.90
N THR A 599 12.73 13.10 -8.59
CA THR A 599 11.74 12.79 -7.53
C THR A 599 10.49 13.66 -7.44
N SER A 600 10.40 14.79 -8.16
CA SER A 600 9.17 15.61 -8.18
C SER A 600 8.58 15.80 -9.58
N LYS A 601 9.41 16.05 -10.60
CA LYS A 601 8.90 16.29 -11.97
C LYS A 601 8.33 15.03 -12.61
N GLU A 602 8.99 13.88 -12.46
CA GLU A 602 8.46 12.62 -13.01
C GLU A 602 7.26 12.11 -12.19
N ILE A 603 7.24 12.32 -10.85
CA ILE A 603 6.05 12.02 -10.04
C ILE A 603 4.87 12.89 -10.48
N ASN A 604 5.05 14.20 -10.65
CA ASN A 604 3.98 15.10 -11.15
C ASN A 604 3.50 14.72 -12.57
N LYS A 605 4.39 14.22 -13.43
CA LYS A 605 4.06 13.71 -14.77
C LYS A 605 3.29 12.38 -14.71
N ARG A 606 3.69 11.44 -13.84
CA ARG A 606 2.95 10.18 -13.59
C ARG A 606 1.58 10.44 -12.93
N ILE A 607 1.49 11.37 -11.99
CA ILE A 607 0.21 11.84 -11.41
C ILE A 607 -0.69 12.43 -12.51
N LYS A 608 -0.16 13.33 -13.36
CA LYS A 608 -0.91 13.86 -14.50
C LYS A 608 -1.41 12.73 -15.41
N HIS A 609 -0.53 11.81 -15.78
CA HIS A 609 -0.88 10.71 -16.68
C HIS A 609 -1.92 9.74 -16.05
N ALA A 610 -1.84 9.46 -14.75
CA ALA A 610 -2.83 8.65 -14.04
C ALA A 610 -4.23 9.32 -14.01
N ILE A 611 -4.28 10.64 -13.82
CA ILE A 611 -5.52 11.45 -13.88
C ILE A 611 -6.09 11.48 -15.32
N GLU A 612 -5.23 11.44 -16.33
CA GLU A 612 -5.59 11.54 -17.75
C GLU A 612 -6.02 10.18 -18.35
N VAL A 613 -5.35 9.08 -17.96
CA VAL A 613 -5.62 7.71 -18.43
C VAL A 613 -6.83 7.07 -17.74
N ARG A 614 -7.01 7.25 -16.42
CA ARG A 614 -8.18 6.73 -15.69
C ARG A 614 -9.39 7.67 -15.88
N SER A 615 -9.80 7.83 -17.14
CA SER A 615 -10.64 8.94 -17.60
C SER A 615 -11.98 9.03 -16.85
N SER A 616 -12.28 10.25 -16.39
CA SER A 616 -13.47 10.55 -15.58
C SER A 616 -14.78 10.10 -16.26
N GLU A 617 -14.86 10.17 -17.60
CA GLU A 617 -16.01 9.70 -18.35
C GLU A 617 -16.25 8.19 -18.26
N ARG A 618 -15.19 7.38 -18.18
CA ARG A 618 -15.31 5.92 -18.11
C ARG A 618 -15.90 5.50 -16.77
N MET A 619 -15.29 5.96 -15.67
CA MET A 619 -15.80 5.65 -14.33
C MET A 619 -17.23 6.15 -14.13
N HIS A 620 -17.56 7.35 -14.66
CA HIS A 620 -18.92 7.90 -14.60
C HIS A 620 -19.93 7.01 -15.35
N LYS A 621 -19.59 6.47 -16.53
CA LYS A 621 -20.48 5.55 -17.27
C LYS A 621 -20.62 4.20 -16.56
N GLU A 622 -19.56 3.72 -15.90
CA GLU A 622 -19.53 2.44 -15.19
C GLU A 622 -20.30 2.50 -13.85
N HIS A 623 -20.10 3.51 -13.01
CA HIS A 623 -20.58 3.53 -11.61
C HIS A 623 -21.75 4.48 -11.31
N ILE A 624 -21.98 5.50 -12.13
CA ILE A 624 -22.96 6.57 -11.89
C ILE A 624 -24.10 6.48 -12.91
N THR A 625 -25.35 6.74 -12.49
CA THR A 625 -26.49 6.80 -13.42
C THR A 625 -26.49 8.13 -14.22
N PRO A 626 -26.76 8.12 -15.53
CA PRO A 626 -26.64 9.33 -16.35
C PRO A 626 -27.71 10.38 -16.02
N LEU A 627 -28.94 9.97 -15.65
CA LEU A 627 -30.03 10.90 -15.40
C LEU A 627 -30.05 11.40 -13.95
N THR A 628 -30.07 10.50 -12.97
CA THR A 628 -30.25 10.84 -11.55
C THR A 628 -28.95 11.10 -10.79
N LEU A 629 -27.78 10.81 -11.39
CA LEU A 629 -26.44 10.87 -10.78
C LEU A 629 -26.21 9.95 -9.56
N VAL A 630 -27.24 9.22 -9.10
CA VAL A 630 -27.15 8.20 -8.05
C VAL A 630 -26.14 7.10 -8.44
N PHE A 631 -25.38 6.58 -7.49
CA PHE A 631 -24.49 5.43 -7.73
C PHE A 631 -25.32 4.17 -8.01
N LYS A 632 -24.82 3.29 -8.89
CA LYS A 632 -25.49 2.03 -9.21
C LYS A 632 -25.43 1.01 -8.05
N ASP A 633 -24.45 1.17 -7.16
CA ASP A 633 -24.31 0.41 -5.92
C ASP A 633 -24.94 1.21 -4.76
N THR A 634 -25.89 0.59 -4.07
CA THR A 634 -26.63 1.18 -2.94
C THR A 634 -25.76 1.38 -1.70
N HIS A 635 -24.75 0.54 -1.48
CA HIS A 635 -23.81 0.65 -0.35
C HIS A 635 -22.80 1.79 -0.55
N ILE A 636 -22.48 2.15 -1.80
CA ILE A 636 -21.70 3.35 -2.12
C ILE A 636 -22.57 4.61 -1.94
N GLU A 637 -23.84 4.60 -2.33
CA GLU A 637 -24.77 5.72 -2.10
C GLU A 637 -25.03 5.96 -0.60
N ASP A 638 -25.19 4.91 0.21
CA ASP A 638 -25.34 5.03 1.67
C ASP A 638 -24.12 5.71 2.31
N LYS A 639 -22.90 5.22 2.02
CA LYS A 639 -21.66 5.84 2.50
C LYS A 639 -21.48 7.29 2.02
N PHE A 640 -21.92 7.60 0.80
CA PHE A 640 -21.95 8.99 0.30
C PHE A 640 -22.96 9.85 1.07
N SER A 641 -24.11 9.29 1.45
CA SER A 641 -25.15 9.98 2.21
C SER A 641 -24.74 10.34 3.65
N GLN A 642 -23.79 9.60 4.22
CA GLN A 642 -23.23 9.84 5.55
C GLN A 642 -22.08 10.88 5.54
N MET A 643 -21.71 11.42 4.37
CA MET A 643 -20.64 12.41 4.25
C MET A 643 -21.11 13.79 4.75
N ARG A 644 -20.41 14.33 5.77
CA ARG A 644 -20.57 15.72 6.24
C ARG A 644 -20.15 16.72 5.15
N ASP A 645 -20.95 17.77 4.94
CA ASP A 645 -20.61 18.87 4.03
C ASP A 645 -19.95 20.03 4.80
N GLU A 646 -18.64 20.19 4.63
CA GLU A 646 -17.85 21.24 5.30
C GLU A 646 -18.27 22.66 4.89
N MET A 647 -18.88 22.84 3.70
CA MET A 647 -19.31 24.15 3.20
C MET A 647 -20.71 24.56 3.69
N PHE A 648 -21.45 23.66 4.36
CA PHE A 648 -22.86 23.84 4.73
C PHE A 648 -23.14 25.13 5.51
N ASN A 649 -22.37 25.37 6.57
CA ASN A 649 -22.54 26.54 7.45
C ASN A 649 -22.25 27.86 6.72
N SER A 650 -21.31 27.85 5.77
CA SER A 650 -21.00 29.03 4.95
C SER A 650 -22.07 29.31 3.90
N ASN A 651 -22.69 28.28 3.33
CA ASN A 651 -23.83 28.42 2.43
C ASN A 651 -25.05 29.03 3.15
N LEU A 652 -25.33 28.61 4.39
CA LEU A 652 -26.39 29.19 5.22
C LEU A 652 -26.12 30.66 5.60
N VAL A 653 -24.90 31.00 6.01
CA VAL A 653 -24.56 32.41 6.33
C VAL A 653 -24.64 33.30 5.07
N CYS A 654 -24.19 32.82 3.90
CA CYS A 654 -24.38 33.53 2.64
C CYS A 654 -25.87 33.71 2.28
N SER A 655 -26.71 32.70 2.51
CA SER A 655 -28.16 32.77 2.29
C SER A 655 -28.83 33.76 3.26
N PHE A 656 -28.38 33.85 4.51
CA PHE A 656 -28.85 34.87 5.47
C PHE A 656 -28.47 36.30 5.04
N ILE A 657 -27.24 36.52 4.58
CA ILE A 657 -26.79 37.83 4.07
C ILE A 657 -27.67 38.26 2.88
N MET A 658 -28.02 37.34 1.99
CA MET A 658 -28.95 37.61 0.88
C MET A 658 -30.37 37.93 1.34
N LEU A 659 -30.88 37.27 2.39
CA LEU A 659 -32.17 37.63 3.00
C LEU A 659 -32.16 39.09 3.50
N LEU A 660 -31.06 39.55 4.12
CA LEU A 660 -30.95 40.93 4.59
C LEU A 660 -30.93 41.95 3.44
N PHE A 661 -30.22 41.67 2.34
CA PHE A 661 -30.26 42.51 1.14
C PHE A 661 -31.67 42.56 0.50
N LEU A 662 -32.37 41.43 0.44
CA LEU A 662 -33.75 41.35 -0.04
C LEU A 662 -34.72 42.17 0.84
N MET A 663 -34.64 42.02 2.16
CA MET A 663 -35.43 42.79 3.13
C MET A 663 -35.24 44.30 2.94
N ALA A 664 -34.00 44.75 2.83
CA ALA A 664 -33.68 46.16 2.64
C ALA A 664 -34.12 46.69 1.25
N ALA A 665 -34.03 45.89 0.18
CA ALA A 665 -34.55 46.25 -1.14
C ALA A 665 -36.08 46.32 -1.19
N GLN A 666 -36.77 45.48 -0.42
CA GLN A 666 -38.24 45.48 -0.31
C GLN A 666 -38.76 46.61 0.60
N ALA A 667 -38.00 47.00 1.63
CA ALA A 667 -38.32 48.14 2.50
C ALA A 667 -38.31 49.50 1.76
N LEU A 668 -37.68 49.60 0.60
CA LEU A 668 -37.70 50.78 -0.28
C LEU A 668 -39.00 50.90 -1.09
N ILE A 669 -39.86 49.87 -1.12
CA ILE A 669 -41.13 49.88 -1.87
C ILE A 669 -42.24 50.43 -0.96
N PRO A 670 -42.92 51.55 -1.32
CA PRO A 670 -43.95 52.13 -0.47
C PRO A 670 -45.19 51.23 -0.39
N ALA A 671 -45.38 50.59 0.77
CA ALA A 671 -46.50 49.69 1.02
C ALA A 671 -47.78 50.46 1.44
N PRO A 672 -48.97 50.09 0.92
CA PRO A 672 -50.23 50.78 1.27
C PRO A 672 -50.69 50.55 2.73
N ARG A 673 -50.07 49.60 3.45
CA ARG A 673 -50.24 49.38 4.89
C ARG A 673 -48.89 48.94 5.49
N LEU A 674 -48.35 49.72 6.43
CA LEU A 674 -47.04 49.46 7.02
C LEU A 674 -47.02 48.21 7.94
N PHE A 675 -48.04 48.08 8.79
CA PHE A 675 -48.15 47.02 9.81
C PHE A 675 -47.96 45.58 9.27
N PRO A 676 -48.66 45.09 8.22
CA PRO A 676 -48.49 43.72 7.74
C PRO A 676 -47.10 43.45 7.17
N VAL A 677 -46.43 44.45 6.57
CA VAL A 677 -45.07 44.29 6.03
C VAL A 677 -44.04 44.16 7.15
N VAL A 678 -44.15 45.00 8.20
CA VAL A 678 -43.31 44.89 9.39
C VAL A 678 -43.51 43.54 10.08
N LEU A 679 -44.75 43.06 10.23
CA LEU A 679 -45.05 41.75 10.79
C LEU A 679 -44.45 40.61 9.96
N GLN A 680 -44.62 40.65 8.63
CA GLN A 680 -44.04 39.67 7.70
C GLN A 680 -42.50 39.63 7.82
N PHE A 681 -41.85 40.79 7.84
CA PHE A 681 -40.41 40.93 8.01
C PHE A 681 -39.92 40.36 9.36
N SER A 682 -40.59 40.69 10.47
CA SER A 682 -40.25 40.15 11.79
C SER A 682 -40.36 38.63 11.85
N VAL A 683 -41.41 38.03 11.25
CA VAL A 683 -41.63 36.58 11.25
C VAL A 683 -40.56 35.85 10.43
N PHE A 684 -40.29 36.27 9.19
CA PHE A 684 -39.28 35.61 8.35
C PHE A 684 -37.86 35.79 8.88
N LEU A 685 -37.53 36.96 9.45
CA LEU A 685 -36.24 37.20 10.10
C LEU A 685 -36.03 36.30 11.33
N LEU A 686 -37.05 36.20 12.21
CA LEU A 686 -37.00 35.33 13.38
C LEU A 686 -36.87 33.84 12.99
N ALA A 687 -37.61 33.41 11.97
CA ALA A 687 -37.55 32.04 11.46
C ALA A 687 -36.15 31.69 10.91
N TYR A 688 -35.50 32.60 10.17
CA TYR A 688 -34.13 32.36 9.69
C TYR A 688 -33.11 32.39 10.84
N MET A 689 -33.25 33.30 11.81
CA MET A 689 -32.36 33.35 12.98
C MET A 689 -32.42 32.07 13.81
N LEU A 690 -33.62 31.48 13.98
CA LEU A 690 -33.79 30.17 14.62
C LEU A 690 -33.13 29.04 13.81
N LEU A 691 -33.27 29.05 12.49
CA LEU A 691 -32.64 28.10 11.57
C LEU A 691 -31.10 28.17 11.64
N LEU A 692 -30.55 29.38 11.67
CA LEU A 692 -29.10 29.60 11.78
C LEU A 692 -28.56 29.18 13.16
N LEU A 693 -29.31 29.42 14.25
CA LEU A 693 -28.98 28.94 15.59
C LEU A 693 -28.98 27.41 15.65
N LEU A 694 -29.93 26.75 14.99
CA LEU A 694 -29.99 25.29 14.90
C LEU A 694 -28.80 24.70 14.13
N ALA A 695 -28.38 25.34 13.05
CA ALA A 695 -27.27 24.90 12.22
C ALA A 695 -25.88 25.16 12.83
N LEU A 696 -25.72 26.22 13.63
CA LEU A 696 -24.43 26.60 14.23
C LEU A 696 -24.27 26.18 15.70
N ALA A 697 -25.23 25.49 16.31
CA ALA A 697 -25.20 25.17 17.74
C ALA A 697 -23.97 24.37 18.20
N GLU A 698 -23.42 23.49 17.34
CA GLU A 698 -22.18 22.73 17.58
C GLU A 698 -20.95 23.64 17.82
N GLU A 699 -20.90 24.81 17.16
CA GLU A 699 -19.80 25.78 17.25
C GLU A 699 -19.88 26.68 18.50
N PHE A 700 -21.00 26.64 19.23
CA PHE A 700 -21.26 27.48 20.40
C PHE A 700 -21.15 26.67 21.69
N LYS A 701 -20.04 26.84 22.43
CA LYS A 701 -19.80 26.21 23.75
C LYS A 701 -20.85 26.51 24.83
N TRP A 702 -21.73 27.49 24.63
CA TRP A 702 -22.83 27.84 25.53
C TRP A 702 -24.18 27.21 25.13
N ALA A 703 -24.26 26.53 23.98
CA ALA A 703 -25.46 25.81 23.57
C ALA A 703 -25.70 24.57 24.44
N PRO A 704 -26.97 24.16 24.71
CA PRO A 704 -27.25 22.93 25.43
C PRO A 704 -26.70 21.69 24.71
N VAL A 705 -26.17 20.73 25.47
CA VAL A 705 -25.56 19.49 24.94
C VAL A 705 -26.53 18.71 24.04
N ALA A 706 -27.82 18.68 24.38
CA ALA A 706 -28.86 18.06 23.53
C ALA A 706 -29.02 18.76 22.17
N LEU A 707 -28.87 20.10 22.13
CA LEU A 707 -28.91 20.88 20.88
C LEU A 707 -27.65 20.66 20.05
N GLN A 708 -26.48 20.52 20.68
CA GLN A 708 -25.22 20.18 20.02
C GLN A 708 -25.27 18.78 19.39
N HIS A 709 -25.79 17.77 20.09
CA HIS A 709 -26.00 16.42 19.51
C HIS A 709 -27.00 16.44 18.34
N PHE A 710 -28.09 17.18 18.45
CA PHE A 710 -29.06 17.32 17.36
C PHE A 710 -28.45 18.03 16.14
N CYS A 711 -27.64 19.06 16.36
CA CYS A 711 -26.87 19.76 15.33
C CYS A 711 -25.86 18.83 14.63
N CYS A 712 -25.14 17.98 15.39
CA CYS A 712 -24.24 16.97 14.85
C CYS A 712 -24.99 15.94 13.98
N TRP A 713 -26.15 15.46 14.44
CA TRP A 713 -27.00 14.54 13.67
C TRP A 713 -27.50 15.15 12.35
N ILE A 714 -27.86 16.44 12.35
CA ILE A 714 -28.20 17.19 11.11
C ILE A 714 -27.02 17.25 10.14
N HIS A 715 -25.78 17.39 10.63
CA HIS A 715 -24.59 17.45 9.79
C HIS A 715 -24.20 16.10 9.16
N GLU A 716 -24.29 15.01 9.93
CA GLU A 716 -24.02 13.64 9.45
C GLU A 716 -25.13 13.12 8.52
N ASN A 717 -26.41 13.41 8.79
CA ASN A 717 -27.54 12.94 7.99
C ASN A 717 -27.87 13.87 6.80
N ASN A 718 -27.51 13.47 5.57
CA ASN A 718 -27.82 14.20 4.35
C ASN A 718 -29.33 14.52 4.17
N SER A 719 -30.24 13.67 4.61
CA SER A 719 -31.69 13.94 4.52
C SER A 719 -32.13 15.06 5.45
N ALA A 720 -31.60 15.13 6.67
CA ALA A 720 -31.86 16.20 7.61
C ALA A 720 -31.24 17.53 7.14
N ARG A 721 -30.00 17.48 6.65
CA ARG A 721 -29.30 18.61 6.02
C ARG A 721 -30.08 19.17 4.83
N ASN A 722 -30.56 18.30 3.94
CA ASN A 722 -31.37 18.70 2.78
C ASN A 722 -32.69 19.33 3.22
N LEU A 723 -33.41 18.75 4.18
CA LEU A 723 -34.62 19.36 4.75
C LEU A 723 -34.35 20.78 5.28
N LEU A 724 -33.24 20.99 6.01
CA LEU A 724 -32.88 22.30 6.55
C LEU A 724 -32.55 23.32 5.44
N THR A 725 -31.87 22.91 4.36
CA THR A 725 -31.70 23.80 3.17
C THR A 725 -33.01 24.11 2.47
N LEU A 726 -33.93 23.15 2.34
CA LEU A 726 -35.26 23.39 1.76
C LEU A 726 -36.04 24.43 2.57
N THR A 727 -36.03 24.32 3.91
CA THR A 727 -36.65 25.32 4.79
C THR A 727 -36.03 26.70 4.60
N ALA A 728 -34.69 26.80 4.51
CA ALA A 728 -34.00 28.06 4.26
C ALA A 728 -34.35 28.68 2.88
N ILE A 729 -34.50 27.86 1.84
CA ILE A 729 -34.91 28.31 0.50
C ILE A 729 -36.38 28.78 0.51
N ILE A 730 -37.28 28.05 1.16
CA ILE A 730 -38.70 28.41 1.29
C ILE A 730 -38.86 29.73 2.07
N ILE A 731 -38.10 29.95 3.14
CA ILE A 731 -38.08 31.22 3.89
C ILE A 731 -37.64 32.39 3.00
N ASN A 732 -36.62 32.20 2.15
CA ASN A 732 -36.21 33.22 1.19
C ASN A 732 -37.30 33.48 0.13
N PHE A 733 -37.90 32.43 -0.44
CA PHE A 733 -38.93 32.56 -1.48
C PHE A 733 -40.20 33.25 -0.93
N GLY A 734 -40.63 32.91 0.28
CA GLY A 734 -41.82 33.50 0.92
C GLY A 734 -41.70 34.99 1.26
N LEU A 735 -40.47 35.53 1.32
CA LEU A 735 -40.25 36.96 1.48
C LEU A 735 -40.51 37.75 0.18
N VAL A 736 -40.06 37.21 -0.96
CA VAL A 736 -39.89 37.90 -2.27
C VAL A 736 -41.22 38.10 -3.02
N PHE A 737 -42.33 38.21 -2.30
CA PHE A 737 -43.69 38.39 -2.85
C PHE A 737 -43.89 39.67 -3.69
N VAL A 738 -42.98 40.66 -3.60
CA VAL A 738 -43.10 41.99 -4.23
C VAL A 738 -41.90 42.30 -5.16
N LEU A 739 -41.00 41.34 -5.40
CA LEU A 739 -39.75 41.53 -6.15
C LEU A 739 -39.57 40.43 -7.22
N SER A 740 -38.70 40.68 -8.20
CA SER A 740 -38.53 39.77 -9.35
C SER A 740 -38.09 38.38 -8.90
N GLY A 741 -38.83 37.34 -9.32
CA GLY A 741 -38.56 35.95 -8.94
C GLY A 741 -37.18 35.42 -9.38
N VAL A 742 -36.50 36.10 -10.31
CA VAL A 742 -35.08 35.81 -10.65
C VAL A 742 -34.19 35.94 -9.43
N ILE A 743 -34.44 36.92 -8.56
CA ILE A 743 -33.63 37.18 -7.36
C ILE A 743 -33.85 36.07 -6.32
N ALA A 744 -35.08 35.57 -6.20
CA ALA A 744 -35.35 34.38 -5.39
C ALA A 744 -34.57 33.16 -5.91
N MET A 745 -34.55 32.92 -7.22
CA MET A 745 -33.79 31.79 -7.78
C MET A 745 -32.27 31.86 -7.52
N VAL A 746 -31.69 33.06 -7.36
CA VAL A 746 -30.29 33.24 -6.92
C VAL A 746 -30.06 32.67 -5.51
N THR A 747 -30.99 32.82 -4.56
CA THR A 747 -30.79 32.29 -3.20
C THR A 747 -30.73 30.76 -3.17
N CYS A 748 -31.43 30.10 -4.09
CA CYS A 748 -31.34 28.66 -4.31
C CYS A 748 -29.97 28.26 -4.88
N ALA A 749 -29.37 29.09 -5.76
CA ALA A 749 -28.09 28.80 -6.39
C ALA A 749 -26.95 28.61 -5.36
N VAL A 750 -26.96 29.38 -4.25
CA VAL A 750 -25.98 29.34 -3.14
C VAL A 750 -25.74 27.94 -2.57
N PHE A 751 -26.78 27.09 -2.51
CA PHE A 751 -26.65 25.73 -1.95
C PHE A 751 -25.95 24.78 -2.93
N LEU A 752 -24.62 24.70 -2.86
CA LEU A 752 -23.78 23.97 -3.82
C LEU A 752 -23.96 22.44 -3.78
N ARG A 753 -24.23 21.84 -2.60
CA ARG A 753 -24.37 20.39 -2.41
C ARG A 753 -25.81 19.85 -2.46
N LEU A 754 -26.82 20.71 -2.65
CA LEU A 754 -28.20 20.26 -2.78
C LEU A 754 -28.38 19.43 -4.07
N ASN A 755 -28.98 18.24 -3.96
CA ASN A 755 -29.24 17.34 -5.09
C ASN A 755 -29.85 18.09 -6.28
N SER A 756 -29.29 17.90 -7.47
CA SER A 756 -29.60 18.69 -8.66
C SER A 756 -31.05 18.55 -9.14
N LEU A 757 -31.69 17.39 -8.94
CA LEU A 757 -33.11 17.17 -9.25
C LEU A 757 -34.03 17.81 -8.21
N LEU A 758 -33.67 17.74 -6.92
CA LEU A 758 -34.41 18.43 -5.86
C LEU A 758 -34.35 19.95 -6.04
N LYS A 759 -33.18 20.46 -6.41
CA LYS A 759 -32.95 21.87 -6.77
C LYS A 759 -33.81 22.29 -7.97
N LEU A 760 -33.89 21.45 -9.01
CA LEU A 760 -34.76 21.67 -10.16
C LEU A 760 -36.25 21.68 -9.78
N ALA A 761 -36.72 20.73 -8.97
CA ALA A 761 -38.11 20.64 -8.54
C ALA A 761 -38.56 21.90 -7.75
N VAL A 762 -37.72 22.38 -6.84
CA VAL A 762 -37.95 23.61 -6.08
C VAL A 762 -38.00 24.86 -6.97
N LEU A 763 -37.12 24.93 -7.98
CA LEU A 763 -37.11 26.03 -8.95
C LEU A 763 -38.32 26.02 -9.90
N LEU A 764 -38.74 24.83 -10.37
CA LEU A 764 -39.94 24.68 -11.19
C LEU A 764 -41.20 25.03 -10.41
N LEU A 765 -41.31 24.60 -9.14
CA LEU A 765 -42.41 24.98 -8.26
C LEU A 765 -42.45 26.50 -8.05
N ALA A 766 -41.29 27.14 -7.84
CA ALA A 766 -41.21 28.60 -7.72
C ALA A 766 -41.70 29.30 -9.00
N VAL A 767 -41.27 28.88 -10.19
CA VAL A 767 -41.73 29.48 -11.46
C VAL A 767 -43.21 29.21 -11.74
N ALA A 768 -43.75 28.05 -11.33
CA ALA A 768 -45.19 27.79 -11.39
C ALA A 768 -45.97 28.77 -10.48
N VAL A 769 -45.52 28.98 -9.24
CA VAL A 769 -46.12 29.95 -8.30
C VAL A 769 -45.98 31.39 -8.83
N TYR A 770 -44.81 31.81 -9.29
CA TYR A 770 -44.61 33.16 -9.84
C TYR A 770 -45.43 33.40 -11.11
N SER A 771 -45.51 32.45 -12.04
CA SER A 771 -46.35 32.60 -13.24
C SER A 771 -47.84 32.62 -12.92
N TYR A 772 -48.31 31.83 -11.94
CA TYR A 772 -49.67 31.92 -11.41
C TYR A 772 -49.95 33.29 -10.78
N LEU A 773 -49.04 33.83 -9.97
CA LEU A 773 -49.17 35.16 -9.37
C LEU A 773 -49.17 36.28 -10.42
N ILE A 774 -48.30 36.20 -11.45
CA ILE A 774 -48.30 37.13 -12.60
C ILE A 774 -49.61 37.04 -13.39
N HIS A 775 -50.16 35.83 -13.56
CA HIS A 775 -51.44 35.63 -14.23
C HIS A 775 -52.61 36.20 -13.39
N LEU A 776 -52.60 35.99 -12.08
CA LEU A 776 -53.61 36.51 -11.16
C LEU A 776 -53.56 38.05 -11.09
N ALA A 777 -52.37 38.64 -10.98
CA ALA A 777 -52.18 40.09 -11.01
C ALA A 777 -52.72 40.72 -12.32
N PHE A 778 -52.47 40.07 -13.46
CA PHE A 778 -53.04 40.48 -14.74
C PHE A 778 -54.57 40.35 -14.80
N LEU A 779 -55.15 39.28 -14.26
CA LEU A 779 -56.61 39.14 -14.16
C LEU A 779 -57.23 40.24 -13.28
N THR A 780 -56.57 40.63 -12.18
CA THR A 780 -57.02 41.78 -11.37
C THR A 780 -56.89 43.11 -12.11
N LEU A 781 -55.82 43.33 -12.88
CA LEU A 781 -55.61 44.56 -13.65
C LEU A 781 -56.66 44.70 -14.76
N THR A 782 -56.79 43.68 -15.61
CA THR A 782 -57.76 43.67 -16.73
C THR A 782 -59.21 43.75 -16.27
N ARG A 783 -59.55 43.16 -15.11
CA ARG A 783 -60.88 43.31 -14.50
C ARG A 783 -61.12 44.73 -13.96
N HIS A 784 -60.07 45.46 -13.60
CA HIS A 784 -60.17 46.85 -13.15
C HIS A 784 -60.29 47.84 -14.32
N ASP A 785 -59.56 47.61 -15.42
CA ASP A 785 -59.65 48.43 -16.65
C ASP A 785 -61.00 48.25 -17.37
N MET A 786 -61.53 47.01 -17.42
CA MET A 786 -62.87 46.69 -17.95
C MET A 786 -64.00 47.53 -17.31
N LEU A 787 -63.80 48.03 -16.09
CA LEU A 787 -64.77 48.86 -15.38
C LEU A 787 -64.64 50.36 -15.70
N HIS A 788 -63.61 50.82 -16.41
CA HIS A 788 -63.30 52.26 -16.49
C HIS A 788 -62.99 52.86 -17.87
N ARG A 789 -62.61 52.12 -18.94
CA ARG A 789 -62.51 52.72 -20.29
C ARG A 789 -62.53 51.75 -21.48
N SER A 790 -62.96 52.26 -22.64
CA SER A 790 -63.28 51.49 -23.84
C SER A 790 -62.23 51.61 -24.97
N VAL A 791 -61.04 51.01 -24.80
CA VAL A 791 -60.04 50.82 -25.88
C VAL A 791 -59.34 49.44 -25.72
N PRO A 792 -59.79 48.36 -26.40
CA PRO A 792 -59.37 46.99 -26.01
C PRO A 792 -57.99 46.51 -26.52
N ASN A 793 -57.60 46.83 -27.76
CA ASN A 793 -56.64 45.97 -28.48
C ASN A 793 -55.14 46.21 -28.17
N THR A 794 -54.67 47.46 -28.11
CA THR A 794 -53.23 47.74 -28.11
C THR A 794 -52.52 47.33 -26.82
N TYR A 795 -53.12 47.61 -25.66
CA TYR A 795 -52.50 47.33 -24.35
C TYR A 795 -52.49 45.84 -23.99
N SER A 796 -53.47 45.06 -24.47
CA SER A 796 -53.56 43.62 -24.24
C SER A 796 -52.40 42.85 -24.91
N CYS A 797 -52.05 43.26 -26.14
CA CYS A 797 -50.91 42.68 -26.88
C CYS A 797 -49.58 42.92 -26.13
N CYS A 798 -49.25 44.19 -25.85
CA CYS A 798 -48.00 44.56 -25.16
C CYS A 798 -47.83 43.84 -23.81
N THR A 799 -48.90 43.74 -23.02
CA THR A 799 -48.86 43.06 -21.71
C THR A 799 -48.68 41.54 -21.84
N THR A 800 -49.13 40.95 -22.95
CA THR A 800 -48.95 39.52 -23.23
C THR A 800 -47.50 39.21 -23.63
N VAL A 801 -46.86 40.10 -24.40
CA VAL A 801 -45.43 40.02 -24.76
C VAL A 801 -44.53 40.02 -23.53
N VAL A 802 -44.74 40.96 -22.60
CA VAL A 802 -43.92 41.09 -21.37
C VAL A 802 -43.99 39.83 -20.49
N LYS A 803 -45.15 39.16 -20.41
CA LYS A 803 -45.26 37.85 -19.74
C LYS A 803 -44.45 36.76 -20.43
N GLY A 804 -44.57 36.68 -21.77
CA GLY A 804 -43.85 35.69 -22.58
C GLY A 804 -42.34 35.81 -22.41
N ILE A 805 -41.83 37.03 -22.49
CA ILE A 805 -40.46 37.39 -22.12
C ILE A 805 -40.14 36.85 -20.72
N SER A 806 -40.82 37.35 -19.67
CA SER A 806 -40.51 36.99 -18.28
C SER A 806 -40.46 35.49 -18.00
N ILE A 807 -41.31 34.67 -18.63
CA ILE A 807 -41.33 33.22 -18.42
C ILE A 807 -40.12 32.54 -19.08
N ILE A 808 -39.80 32.88 -20.33
CA ILE A 808 -38.65 32.30 -21.07
C ILE A 808 -37.33 32.57 -20.31
N LEU A 809 -37.19 33.77 -19.78
CA LEU A 809 -36.00 34.19 -19.05
C LEU A 809 -35.83 33.46 -17.71
N MET A 810 -36.94 33.21 -17.00
CA MET A 810 -36.90 32.36 -15.81
C MET A 810 -36.51 30.92 -16.16
N VAL A 811 -37.00 30.36 -17.28
CA VAL A 811 -36.59 29.03 -17.76
C VAL A 811 -35.09 28.98 -18.08
N MET A 812 -34.52 30.00 -18.73
CA MET A 812 -33.06 30.05 -18.97
C MET A 812 -32.24 30.15 -17.68
N PHE A 813 -32.73 30.89 -16.67
CA PHE A 813 -32.09 30.93 -15.36
C PHE A 813 -32.16 29.57 -14.63
N ILE A 814 -33.28 28.85 -14.73
CA ILE A 814 -33.39 27.45 -14.24
C ILE A 814 -32.35 26.57 -14.93
N VAL A 815 -32.23 26.62 -16.26
CA VAL A 815 -31.25 25.80 -17.01
C VAL A 815 -29.82 26.09 -16.55
N ALA A 816 -29.46 27.36 -16.33
CA ALA A 816 -28.15 27.74 -15.82
C ALA A 816 -27.87 27.23 -14.39
N VAL A 817 -28.82 27.39 -13.46
CA VAL A 817 -28.67 26.92 -12.07
C VAL A 817 -28.70 25.39 -11.98
N PHE A 818 -29.53 24.72 -12.78
CA PHE A 818 -29.58 23.26 -12.87
C PHE A 818 -28.29 22.67 -13.46
N TYR A 819 -27.76 23.27 -14.53
CA TYR A 819 -26.47 22.85 -15.10
C TYR A 819 -25.34 22.99 -14.08
N ASN A 820 -25.23 24.14 -13.42
CA ASN A 820 -24.26 24.36 -12.35
C ASN A 820 -24.41 23.30 -11.24
N GLY A 821 -25.65 23.08 -10.74
CA GLY A 821 -25.94 22.08 -9.72
C GLY A 821 -25.55 20.64 -10.13
N ARG A 822 -25.87 20.22 -11.36
CA ARG A 822 -25.43 18.92 -11.90
C ARG A 822 -23.91 18.80 -12.00
N GLN A 823 -23.23 19.87 -12.43
CA GLN A 823 -21.76 19.87 -12.52
C GLN A 823 -21.12 19.68 -11.16
N TRP A 824 -21.64 20.32 -10.11
CA TRP A 824 -21.18 20.13 -8.72
C TRP A 824 -21.46 18.73 -8.19
N GLU A 825 -22.70 18.24 -8.35
CA GLU A 825 -23.07 16.90 -7.89
C GLU A 825 -22.22 15.80 -8.57
N ALA A 826 -22.05 15.85 -9.88
CA ALA A 826 -21.23 14.89 -10.62
C ALA A 826 -19.74 14.95 -10.18
N THR A 827 -19.20 16.15 -9.95
CA THR A 827 -17.81 16.33 -9.48
C THR A 827 -17.61 15.76 -8.08
N ALA A 828 -18.54 16.04 -7.15
CA ALA A 828 -18.47 15.54 -5.78
C ALA A 828 -18.61 14.02 -5.69
N ARG A 829 -19.46 13.41 -6.53
CA ARG A 829 -19.63 11.96 -6.63
C ARG A 829 -18.40 11.26 -7.24
N LEU A 830 -17.80 11.85 -8.28
CA LEU A 830 -16.56 11.33 -8.88
C LEU A 830 -15.37 11.37 -7.90
N ASP A 831 -15.23 12.46 -7.14
CA ASP A 831 -14.22 12.56 -6.09
C ASP A 831 -14.44 11.53 -4.97
N PHE A 832 -15.68 11.37 -4.49
CA PHE A 832 -16.01 10.31 -3.52
C PHE A 832 -15.64 8.91 -4.03
N LEU A 833 -15.94 8.60 -5.30
CA LEU A 833 -15.58 7.33 -5.93
C LEU A 833 -14.05 7.14 -6.04
N TRP A 834 -13.30 8.19 -6.41
CA TRP A 834 -11.82 8.14 -6.42
C TRP A 834 -11.25 7.91 -5.02
N ARG A 835 -11.78 8.54 -3.97
CA ARG A 835 -11.36 8.31 -2.58
C ARG A 835 -11.59 6.85 -2.19
N LEU A 836 -12.78 6.32 -2.44
CA LEU A 836 -13.14 4.94 -2.08
C LEU A 836 -12.27 3.92 -2.83
N GLN A 837 -12.09 4.09 -4.14
CA GLN A 837 -11.23 3.22 -4.94
C GLN A 837 -9.76 3.28 -4.47
N ALA A 838 -9.23 4.47 -4.19
CA ALA A 838 -7.86 4.61 -3.73
C ALA A 838 -7.65 4.13 -2.29
N GLN A 839 -8.67 4.18 -1.42
CA GLN A 839 -8.66 3.53 -0.11
C GLN A 839 -8.62 2.01 -0.24
N GLN A 840 -9.42 1.43 -1.14
CA GLN A 840 -9.39 0.00 -1.41
C GLN A 840 -8.02 -0.43 -1.97
N GLU A 841 -7.51 0.26 -3.00
CA GLU A 841 -6.16 -0.01 -3.55
C GLU A 841 -5.03 0.13 -2.51
N VAL A 842 -5.21 0.95 -1.47
CA VAL A 842 -4.26 1.08 -0.36
C VAL A 842 -4.35 -0.10 0.62
N GLU A 843 -5.55 -0.59 0.93
CA GLU A 843 -5.74 -1.75 1.82
C GLU A 843 -5.35 -3.06 1.12
N ASP A 844 -5.67 -3.21 -0.18
CA ASP A 844 -5.23 -4.35 -1.00
C ASP A 844 -3.68 -4.44 -1.04
N MET A 845 -3.01 -3.30 -1.26
CA MET A 845 -1.54 -3.20 -1.21
C MET A 845 -0.98 -3.42 0.20
N ARG A 846 -1.78 -3.19 1.25
CA ARG A 846 -1.40 -3.45 2.65
C ARG A 846 -1.51 -4.93 2.99
N GLU A 847 -2.58 -5.62 2.61
CA GLU A 847 -2.67 -7.08 2.80
C GLU A 847 -1.52 -7.80 2.07
N LEU A 848 -1.17 -7.34 0.85
CA LEU A 848 -0.03 -7.86 0.10
C LEU A 848 1.33 -7.54 0.78
N ARG A 849 1.49 -6.35 1.36
CA ARG A 849 2.66 -6.00 2.18
C ARG A 849 2.80 -6.90 3.42
N GLU A 850 1.72 -7.10 4.17
CA GLU A 850 1.73 -7.93 5.38
C GLU A 850 2.03 -9.41 5.04
N HIS A 851 1.57 -9.89 3.88
CA HIS A 851 1.96 -11.19 3.33
C HIS A 851 3.47 -11.25 2.97
N ASN A 852 3.99 -10.25 2.26
CA ASN A 852 5.40 -10.18 1.88
C ASN A 852 6.36 -10.08 3.09
N GLU A 853 5.98 -9.35 4.14
CA GLU A 853 6.75 -9.27 5.40
C GLU A 853 6.77 -10.62 6.13
N CYS A 854 5.65 -11.36 6.11
CA CYS A 854 5.61 -12.73 6.63
C CYS A 854 6.57 -13.67 5.87
N LEU A 855 6.63 -13.58 4.54
CA LEU A 855 7.58 -14.34 3.72
C LEU A 855 9.05 -13.94 4.01
N LEU A 856 9.33 -12.65 4.20
CA LEU A 856 10.67 -12.18 4.56
C LEU A 856 11.13 -12.72 5.93
N HIS A 857 10.22 -12.79 6.93
CA HIS A 857 10.51 -13.40 8.23
C HIS A 857 10.70 -14.92 8.17
N ASN A 858 10.10 -15.61 7.20
CA ASN A 858 10.40 -17.03 6.96
C ASN A 858 11.81 -17.25 6.39
N ILE A 859 12.53 -16.20 5.97
CA ILE A 859 13.82 -16.34 5.27
C ILE A 859 14.97 -15.72 6.08
N LEU A 860 14.78 -14.52 6.64
CA LEU A 860 15.75 -13.85 7.50
C LEU A 860 15.29 -13.88 8.98
N PRO A 861 16.21 -13.98 9.97
CA PRO A 861 15.85 -13.81 11.39
C PRO A 861 15.15 -12.47 11.64
N LEU A 862 14.26 -12.41 12.64
CA LEU A 862 13.41 -11.23 12.89
C LEU A 862 14.19 -9.92 13.04
N HIS A 863 15.33 -9.94 13.74
CA HIS A 863 16.18 -8.76 13.94
C HIS A 863 16.87 -8.31 12.64
N VAL A 864 17.32 -9.26 11.80
CA VAL A 864 17.89 -8.98 10.47
C VAL A 864 16.82 -8.42 9.53
N ALA A 865 15.62 -9.01 9.53
CA ALA A 865 14.52 -8.55 8.69
C ALA A 865 14.13 -7.10 9.02
N ARG A 866 14.06 -6.72 10.30
CA ARG A 866 13.87 -5.31 10.73
C ARG A 866 14.93 -4.39 10.15
N HIS A 867 16.21 -4.76 10.23
CA HIS A 867 17.32 -3.99 9.64
C HIS A 867 17.19 -3.75 8.11
N PHE A 868 16.48 -4.61 7.37
CA PHE A 868 16.17 -4.40 5.94
C PHE A 868 14.81 -3.73 5.65
N LEU A 869 13.96 -3.56 6.67
CA LEU A 869 12.64 -2.92 6.59
C LEU A 869 12.67 -1.46 7.10
N ASP A 870 13.36 -1.20 8.21
CA ASP A 870 13.50 0.14 8.82
C ASP A 870 14.58 1.02 8.13
N ARG A 871 15.37 0.41 7.22
CA ARG A 871 16.51 1.01 6.51
C ARG A 871 16.10 2.28 5.75
N SER A 872 16.76 3.41 6.02
CA SER A 872 16.51 4.63 5.24
C SER A 872 17.10 4.50 3.83
N LYS A 873 16.69 5.38 2.91
CA LYS A 873 17.18 5.35 1.51
C LYS A 873 18.66 5.73 1.33
N ASN A 874 19.37 6.04 2.41
CA ASN A 874 20.78 6.45 2.40
C ASN A 874 21.71 5.47 3.16
N ASP A 875 21.16 4.50 3.90
CA ASP A 875 21.97 3.57 4.69
C ASP A 875 22.41 2.40 3.80
N GLU A 876 23.59 2.54 3.19
CA GLU A 876 24.15 1.58 2.23
C GLU A 876 24.79 0.34 2.91
N GLU A 877 25.09 0.42 4.21
CA GLU A 877 25.93 -0.52 4.97
C GLU A 877 25.37 -1.96 5.09
N LEU A 878 26.22 -2.95 4.76
CA LEU A 878 25.89 -4.39 4.78
C LEU A 878 25.61 -4.88 6.21
N TYR A 879 24.64 -5.78 6.39
CA TYR A 879 24.38 -6.39 7.70
C TYR A 879 25.52 -7.34 8.10
N SER A 880 26.25 -6.96 9.15
CA SER A 880 27.30 -7.75 9.80
C SER A 880 27.31 -7.47 11.30
N GLN A 881 27.36 -8.50 12.14
CA GLN A 881 27.39 -8.35 13.59
C GLN A 881 28.27 -9.43 14.24
N SER A 882 29.05 -9.06 15.26
CA SER A 882 29.76 -10.00 16.13
C SER A 882 28.90 -10.32 17.35
N TYR A 883 28.93 -11.57 17.80
CA TYR A 883 28.29 -12.03 19.03
C TYR A 883 29.28 -12.90 19.80
N ASP A 884 29.54 -12.58 21.07
CA ASP A 884 30.57 -13.28 21.86
C ASP A 884 30.04 -14.53 22.58
N GLU A 885 28.73 -14.53 22.89
CA GLU A 885 28.06 -15.57 23.69
C GLU A 885 26.96 -16.25 22.87
N VAL A 886 27.36 -17.19 22.01
CA VAL A 886 26.44 -17.97 21.17
C VAL A 886 26.62 -19.46 21.39
N GLY A 887 25.50 -20.18 21.55
CA GLY A 887 25.45 -21.64 21.49
C GLY A 887 25.18 -22.09 20.06
N VAL A 888 25.96 -23.04 19.52
CA VAL A 888 25.78 -23.58 18.16
C VAL A 888 25.59 -25.08 18.21
N MET A 889 24.58 -25.58 17.49
CA MET A 889 24.24 -27.00 17.38
C MET A 889 24.27 -27.49 15.93
N PHE A 890 24.88 -28.66 15.73
CA PHE A 890 24.70 -29.50 14.55
C PHE A 890 24.04 -30.81 14.98
N ALA A 891 22.95 -31.19 14.32
CA ALA A 891 22.17 -32.39 14.64
C ALA A 891 21.93 -33.23 13.37
N SER A 892 22.70 -34.31 13.21
CA SER A 892 22.66 -35.20 12.04
C SER A 892 21.83 -36.46 12.28
N ILE A 893 21.03 -36.85 11.29
CA ILE A 893 20.28 -38.12 11.31
C ILE A 893 21.24 -39.26 10.92
N ALA A 894 21.71 -40.03 11.90
CA ALA A 894 22.68 -41.09 11.69
C ALA A 894 22.10 -42.24 10.83
N GLY A 895 22.87 -42.69 9.84
CA GLY A 895 22.47 -43.73 8.87
C GLY A 895 21.53 -43.25 7.76
N PHE A 896 21.10 -41.97 7.74
CA PHE A 896 20.18 -41.49 6.70
C PHE A 896 20.81 -41.49 5.30
N ASN A 897 22.08 -41.10 5.17
CA ASN A 897 22.76 -41.05 3.87
C ASN A 897 22.86 -42.45 3.25
N GLU A 898 23.39 -43.42 4.00
CA GLU A 898 23.46 -44.83 3.59
C GLU A 898 22.08 -45.42 3.21
N TYR A 899 21.01 -45.01 3.91
CA TYR A 899 19.63 -45.39 3.59
C TYR A 899 19.14 -44.73 2.29
N PHE A 900 19.42 -43.44 2.10
CA PHE A 900 19.06 -42.69 0.90
C PHE A 900 19.78 -43.26 -0.33
N GLU A 901 21.08 -43.53 -0.24
CA GLU A 901 21.91 -44.15 -1.29
C GLU A 901 21.34 -45.50 -1.74
N GLN A 902 21.03 -46.39 -0.79
CA GLN A 902 20.42 -47.71 -1.06
C GLN A 902 19.00 -47.63 -1.67
N LYS A 903 18.34 -46.47 -1.58
CA LYS A 903 16.99 -46.21 -2.07
C LYS A 903 16.99 -45.46 -3.40
N GLU A 904 17.92 -44.54 -3.62
CA GLU A 904 18.15 -43.85 -4.89
C GLU A 904 18.54 -44.83 -6.00
N ILE A 905 19.38 -45.82 -5.67
CA ILE A 905 19.71 -46.97 -6.55
C ILE A 905 18.46 -47.79 -6.95
N LYS A 906 17.38 -47.74 -6.15
CA LYS A 906 16.09 -48.39 -6.43
C LYS A 906 15.04 -47.43 -7.05
N HIS A 907 15.44 -46.20 -7.34
CA HIS A 907 14.58 -45.09 -7.77
C HIS A 907 13.52 -44.65 -6.73
N GLU A 908 13.68 -45.04 -5.46
CA GLU A 908 12.81 -44.69 -4.32
C GLU A 908 13.33 -43.44 -3.55
N GLY A 909 14.18 -42.62 -4.19
CA GLY A 909 14.83 -41.46 -3.56
C GLY A 909 13.85 -40.36 -3.12
N VAL A 910 12.79 -40.12 -3.89
CA VAL A 910 11.76 -39.10 -3.57
C VAL A 910 11.02 -39.45 -2.27
N ASP A 911 10.72 -40.73 -2.03
CA ASP A 911 10.07 -41.16 -0.78
C ASP A 911 10.97 -41.03 0.44
N CYS A 912 12.29 -41.07 0.24
CA CYS A 912 13.26 -40.79 1.30
C CYS A 912 13.31 -39.30 1.62
N LEU A 913 13.17 -38.43 0.61
CA LEU A 913 13.04 -36.97 0.82
C LEU A 913 11.68 -36.58 1.40
N ARG A 914 10.58 -37.31 1.11
CA ARG A 914 9.30 -37.18 1.83
C ARG A 914 9.47 -37.46 3.31
N LEU A 915 10.09 -38.58 3.68
CA LEU A 915 10.34 -38.91 5.08
C LEU A 915 11.30 -37.92 5.75
N LEU A 916 12.30 -37.40 5.04
CA LEU A 916 13.15 -36.31 5.53
C LEU A 916 12.34 -35.03 5.77
N ASN A 917 11.40 -34.70 4.87
CA ASN A 917 10.54 -33.52 5.02
C ASN A 917 9.72 -33.59 6.31
N GLU A 918 9.08 -34.73 6.61
CA GLU A 918 8.32 -34.91 7.86
C GLU A 918 9.21 -34.79 9.11
N ILE A 919 10.45 -35.29 9.05
CA ILE A 919 11.41 -35.14 10.16
C ILE A 919 11.82 -33.67 10.35
N ILE A 920 12.10 -32.93 9.27
CA ILE A 920 12.47 -31.51 9.33
C ILE A 920 11.28 -30.63 9.73
N ALA A 921 10.07 -30.92 9.22
CA ALA A 921 8.83 -30.23 9.61
C ALA A 921 8.53 -30.44 11.10
N GLY A 922 8.63 -31.67 11.61
CA GLY A 922 8.49 -31.96 13.04
C GLY A 922 9.56 -31.33 13.94
N PHE A 923 10.73 -30.95 13.40
CA PHE A 923 11.73 -30.14 14.11
C PHE A 923 11.44 -28.63 14.01
N ASP A 924 10.88 -28.16 12.89
CA ASP A 924 10.46 -26.77 12.72
C ASP A 924 9.23 -26.43 13.59
N GLU A 925 8.27 -27.34 13.74
CA GLU A 925 7.14 -27.21 14.67
C GLU A 925 7.59 -26.96 16.12
N LEU A 926 8.71 -27.54 16.54
CA LEU A 926 9.26 -27.29 17.88
C LEU A 926 9.72 -25.83 18.07
N LEU A 927 10.14 -25.13 17.02
CA LEU A 927 10.55 -23.72 17.11
C LEU A 927 9.36 -22.75 17.24
N GLU A 928 8.13 -23.20 16.97
CA GLU A 928 6.91 -22.41 17.19
C GLU A 928 6.41 -22.43 18.64
N GLU A 929 7.05 -23.23 19.51
CA GLU A 929 6.79 -23.25 20.94
C GLU A 929 7.54 -22.12 21.66
N SER A 930 6.82 -21.40 22.52
CA SER A 930 7.36 -20.20 23.19
C SER A 930 8.54 -20.46 24.12
N TYR A 931 8.77 -21.73 24.48
CA TYR A 931 9.92 -22.17 25.27
C TYR A 931 11.25 -22.18 24.50
N PHE A 932 11.22 -22.19 23.16
CA PHE A 932 12.42 -22.23 22.32
C PHE A 932 12.67 -20.90 21.58
N HIS A 933 12.09 -19.81 22.06
CA HIS A 933 12.19 -18.47 21.47
C HIS A 933 13.60 -17.85 21.42
N CYS A 934 14.62 -18.46 22.03
CA CYS A 934 16.02 -18.06 21.85
C CYS A 934 16.81 -18.93 20.86
N VAL A 935 16.19 -19.96 20.26
CA VAL A 935 16.80 -20.86 19.27
C VAL A 935 16.36 -20.45 17.86
N GLU A 936 17.33 -20.17 16.99
CA GLU A 936 17.11 -19.79 15.59
C GLU A 936 17.65 -20.90 14.67
N LYS A 937 16.81 -21.36 13.72
CA LYS A 937 17.23 -22.24 12.62
C LYS A 937 18.12 -21.45 11.66
N ILE A 938 19.36 -21.93 11.44
CA ILE A 938 20.29 -21.30 10.49
C ILE A 938 20.07 -21.89 9.09
N LYS A 939 20.17 -23.22 8.97
CA LYS A 939 19.99 -23.97 7.72
C LYS A 939 19.83 -25.47 7.97
N THR A 940 19.29 -26.18 6.99
CA THR A 940 19.53 -27.62 6.83
C THR A 940 20.74 -27.85 5.91
N ILE A 941 21.43 -28.97 6.06
CA ILE A 941 22.53 -29.41 5.18
C ILE A 941 22.38 -30.92 4.96
N GLY A 942 21.70 -31.32 3.88
CA GLY A 942 21.31 -32.71 3.67
C GLY A 942 20.45 -33.23 4.83
N SER A 943 20.94 -34.25 5.55
CA SER A 943 20.33 -34.86 6.74
C SER A 943 20.73 -34.21 8.08
N CYS A 944 21.42 -33.08 8.06
CA CYS A 944 21.82 -32.32 9.24
C CYS A 944 21.00 -31.04 9.43
N TYR A 945 20.55 -30.81 10.67
CA TYR A 945 19.88 -29.59 11.11
C TYR A 945 20.88 -28.69 11.86
N MET A 946 21.03 -27.44 11.43
CA MET A 946 21.91 -26.45 12.07
C MET A 946 21.08 -25.34 12.70
N ALA A 947 21.25 -25.16 14.02
CA ALA A 947 20.58 -24.12 14.80
C ALA A 947 21.57 -23.47 15.78
N ALA A 948 21.26 -22.25 16.21
CA ALA A 948 22.06 -21.52 17.18
C ALA A 948 21.17 -20.74 18.17
N SER A 949 21.74 -20.31 19.29
CA SER A 949 21.06 -19.54 20.32
C SER A 949 21.92 -18.42 20.87
N GLY A 950 21.31 -17.29 21.28
CA GLY A 950 22.01 -16.08 21.71
C GLY A 950 22.14 -14.99 20.63
N LEU A 951 21.66 -15.23 19.40
CA LEU A 951 21.76 -14.32 18.25
C LEU A 951 20.79 -13.11 18.28
N ALA A 952 20.21 -12.76 19.43
CA ALA A 952 19.17 -11.74 19.56
C ALA A 952 19.63 -10.55 20.43
N PRO A 953 20.13 -9.44 19.84
CA PRO A 953 20.77 -8.36 20.60
C PRO A 953 19.82 -7.69 21.61
N ASP A 954 18.57 -7.43 21.22
CA ASP A 954 17.52 -6.85 22.09
C ASP A 954 17.28 -7.64 23.40
N ARG A 955 17.72 -8.91 23.48
CA ARG A 955 17.45 -9.84 24.59
C ARG A 955 18.68 -10.18 25.44
N GLN A 956 19.89 -9.83 25.01
CA GLN A 956 21.11 -10.07 25.81
C GLN A 956 21.13 -9.25 27.12
N VAL A 957 20.35 -8.16 27.20
CA VAL A 957 20.29 -7.25 28.36
C VAL A 957 19.39 -7.79 29.49
N SER A 958 18.63 -8.88 29.28
CA SER A 958 17.55 -9.30 30.19
C SER A 958 17.50 -10.80 30.52
N MET A 959 18.59 -11.54 30.33
CA MET A 959 18.68 -12.98 30.57
C MET A 959 19.84 -13.32 31.50
N ASP A 960 19.72 -14.41 32.27
CA ASP A 960 20.90 -15.06 32.87
C ASP A 960 21.84 -15.51 31.74
N GLU A 961 23.13 -15.17 31.86
CA GLU A 961 24.16 -15.17 30.78
C GLU A 961 24.06 -16.37 29.81
N TRP A 962 23.78 -17.58 30.32
CA TRP A 962 23.79 -18.82 29.53
C TRP A 962 22.44 -19.57 29.47
N ASN A 963 21.31 -18.94 29.81
CA ASN A 963 19.99 -19.59 29.73
C ASN A 963 19.70 -20.15 28.31
N HIS A 964 20.00 -19.35 27.28
CA HIS A 964 19.80 -19.73 25.86
C HIS A 964 20.57 -21.00 25.44
N LEU A 965 21.69 -21.32 26.11
CA LEU A 965 22.47 -22.53 25.88
C LEU A 965 21.79 -23.75 26.54
N SER A 966 21.05 -23.54 27.63
CA SER A 966 20.19 -24.56 28.25
C SER A 966 18.99 -24.88 27.35
N GLU A 967 18.33 -23.86 26.79
CA GLU A 967 17.21 -24.01 25.83
C GLU A 967 17.65 -24.81 24.59
N LEU A 968 18.84 -24.53 24.04
CA LEU A 968 19.40 -25.26 22.89
C LEU A 968 19.63 -26.75 23.17
N VAL A 969 20.08 -27.10 24.39
CA VAL A 969 20.23 -28.50 24.82
C VAL A 969 18.87 -29.19 25.01
N LEU A 970 17.87 -28.47 25.52
CA LEU A 970 16.52 -29.01 25.71
C LEU A 970 15.80 -29.17 24.36
N PHE A 971 16.05 -28.29 23.39
CA PHE A 971 15.61 -28.42 22.00
C PHE A 971 16.20 -29.69 21.36
N ALA A 972 17.51 -29.93 21.51
CA ALA A 972 18.16 -31.16 21.05
C ALA A 972 17.53 -32.44 21.64
N LEU A 973 17.11 -32.39 22.92
CA LEU A 973 16.42 -33.50 23.58
C LEU A 973 14.97 -33.67 23.10
N ALA A 974 14.26 -32.58 22.79
CA ALA A 974 12.94 -32.62 22.19
C ALA A 974 12.98 -33.23 20.77
N MET A 975 13.91 -32.79 19.92
CA MET A 975 14.16 -33.38 18.60
C MET A 975 14.41 -34.90 18.68
N GLN A 976 15.16 -35.36 19.70
CA GLN A 976 15.38 -36.79 19.91
C GLN A 976 14.08 -37.56 20.22
N GLU A 977 13.09 -36.97 20.90
CA GLU A 977 11.81 -37.63 21.15
C GLU A 977 10.90 -37.56 19.91
N THR A 978 10.79 -36.41 19.23
CA THR A 978 10.05 -36.27 17.97
C THR A 978 10.52 -37.28 16.92
N LEU A 979 11.84 -37.48 16.77
CA LEU A 979 12.38 -38.48 15.85
C LEU A 979 12.00 -39.92 16.27
N LYS A 980 11.90 -40.23 17.58
CA LYS A 980 11.39 -41.54 18.05
C LYS A 980 9.92 -41.74 17.74
N GLU A 981 9.10 -40.68 17.74
CA GLU A 981 7.70 -40.77 17.34
C GLU A 981 7.57 -41.00 15.83
N ILE A 982 8.27 -40.23 14.99
CA ILE A 982 8.29 -40.41 13.53
C ILE A 982 8.83 -41.79 13.13
N ASN A 983 9.83 -42.32 13.85
CA ASN A 983 10.31 -43.69 13.69
C ASN A 983 9.22 -44.76 13.91
N ARG A 984 8.33 -44.58 14.92
CA ARG A 984 7.21 -45.51 15.17
C ARG A 984 6.23 -45.56 14.00
N PHE A 985 5.90 -44.41 13.41
CA PHE A 985 4.97 -44.33 12.29
C PHE A 985 5.59 -44.79 10.96
N SER A 986 6.85 -44.47 10.71
CA SER A 986 7.58 -44.84 9.47
C SER A 986 8.19 -46.26 9.48
N ALA A 987 8.04 -46.99 10.58
CA ALA A 987 8.70 -48.27 10.86
C ALA A 987 10.25 -48.22 10.64
N LYS A 988 10.87 -47.11 11.05
CA LYS A 988 12.32 -46.89 11.01
C LYS A 988 12.93 -46.83 12.42
N ASN A 989 14.25 -46.72 12.49
CA ASN A 989 14.99 -46.59 13.75
C ASN A 989 16.20 -45.64 13.57
N PHE A 990 15.97 -44.49 12.93
CA PHE A 990 16.98 -43.45 12.80
C PHE A 990 17.31 -42.83 14.16
N GLN A 991 18.57 -42.44 14.37
CA GLN A 991 19.00 -41.83 15.62
C GLN A 991 19.67 -40.48 15.36
N LEU A 992 19.30 -39.48 16.16
CA LEU A 992 19.93 -38.17 16.09
C LEU A 992 21.28 -38.21 16.81
N ARG A 993 22.34 -37.87 16.08
CA ARG A 993 23.68 -37.57 16.61
C ARG A 993 23.78 -36.04 16.70
N VAL A 994 24.25 -35.51 17.83
CA VAL A 994 24.24 -34.05 18.06
C VAL A 994 25.58 -33.59 18.61
N GLY A 995 26.12 -32.52 18.05
CA GLY A 995 27.26 -31.77 18.57
C GLY A 995 26.86 -30.34 18.95
N ILE A 996 27.18 -29.92 20.17
CA ILE A 996 26.94 -28.55 20.65
C ILE A 996 28.25 -27.95 21.16
N ALA A 997 28.55 -26.71 20.75
CA ALA A 997 29.61 -25.87 21.29
C ALA A 997 29.07 -24.48 21.66
N HIS A 998 29.85 -23.69 22.38
CA HIS A 998 29.55 -22.28 22.65
C HIS A 998 30.80 -21.42 22.48
N GLY A 999 30.61 -20.13 22.30
CA GLY A 999 31.66 -19.13 22.12
C GLY A 999 31.31 -18.09 21.04
N PRO A 1000 32.29 -17.26 20.62
CA PRO A 1000 32.05 -16.18 19.70
C PRO A 1000 31.74 -16.65 18.28
N VAL A 1001 30.91 -15.88 17.57
CA VAL A 1001 30.60 -16.03 16.13
C VAL A 1001 30.42 -14.66 15.47
N VAL A 1002 30.69 -14.61 14.16
CA VAL A 1002 30.26 -13.52 13.29
C VAL A 1002 29.00 -13.94 12.55
N ALA A 1003 27.97 -13.12 12.56
CA ALA A 1003 26.79 -13.26 11.71
C ALA A 1003 26.75 -12.19 10.62
N GLY A 1004 26.10 -12.49 9.50
CA GLY A 1004 25.96 -11.53 8.41
C GLY A 1004 25.02 -12.00 7.32
N VAL A 1005 24.77 -11.12 6.35
CA VAL A 1005 24.03 -11.45 5.13
C VAL A 1005 24.94 -11.36 3.91
N ILE A 1006 24.94 -12.42 3.10
CA ILE A 1006 25.73 -12.53 1.88
C ILE A 1006 24.81 -12.65 0.66
N GLY A 1007 25.19 -11.98 -0.43
CA GLY A 1007 24.56 -12.11 -1.74
C GLY A 1007 23.66 -10.93 -2.07
N ALA A 1008 24.03 -10.17 -3.11
CA ALA A 1008 23.26 -9.02 -3.60
C ALA A 1008 21.98 -9.43 -4.36
N THR A 1009 22.03 -10.56 -5.09
CA THR A 1009 20.89 -11.05 -5.87
C THR A 1009 19.97 -11.93 -5.04
N LYS A 1010 20.50 -12.97 -4.38
CA LYS A 1010 19.77 -13.76 -3.35
C LYS A 1010 20.48 -13.61 -2.00
N PRO A 1011 19.91 -12.88 -1.03
CA PRO A 1011 20.50 -12.70 0.29
C PRO A 1011 20.33 -13.96 1.15
N GLN A 1012 21.42 -14.43 1.75
CA GLN A 1012 21.43 -15.56 2.69
C GLN A 1012 22.04 -15.09 4.03
N TYR A 1013 21.30 -15.28 5.14
CA TYR A 1013 21.84 -15.15 6.50
C TYR A 1013 22.65 -16.39 6.87
N ASP A 1014 23.80 -16.19 7.51
CA ASP A 1014 24.67 -17.28 7.95
C ASP A 1014 25.56 -16.85 9.13
N ILE A 1015 26.23 -17.82 9.78
CA ILE A 1015 27.16 -17.58 10.89
C ILE A 1015 28.50 -18.31 10.68
N TRP A 1016 29.60 -17.63 11.04
CA TRP A 1016 30.97 -18.14 10.91
C TRP A 1016 31.73 -18.02 12.25
N GLY A 1017 32.73 -18.88 12.44
CA GLY A 1017 33.67 -18.78 13.57
C GLY A 1017 34.24 -20.12 14.01
N SER A 1018 35.22 -20.06 14.92
CA SER A 1018 35.81 -21.23 15.59
C SER A 1018 34.74 -22.08 16.28
N THR A 1019 33.75 -21.45 16.90
CA THR A 1019 32.61 -22.07 17.59
C THR A 1019 31.76 -22.95 16.65
N VAL A 1020 31.42 -22.43 15.46
CA VAL A 1020 30.63 -23.16 14.44
C VAL A 1020 31.39 -24.40 13.99
N ASN A 1021 32.68 -24.26 13.69
CA ASN A 1021 33.56 -25.35 13.31
C ASN A 1021 33.70 -26.39 14.44
N LEU A 1022 33.83 -25.96 15.70
CA LEU A 1022 33.91 -26.87 16.85
C LEU A 1022 32.62 -27.66 17.02
N ALA A 1023 31.45 -27.03 16.94
CA ALA A 1023 30.15 -27.71 17.01
C ALA A 1023 29.98 -28.74 15.87
N SER A 1024 30.33 -28.37 14.64
CA SER A 1024 30.32 -29.28 13.48
C SER A 1024 31.22 -30.51 13.70
N ARG A 1025 32.41 -30.33 14.29
CA ARG A 1025 33.30 -31.45 14.66
C ARG A 1025 32.78 -32.26 15.85
N MET A 1026 32.01 -31.69 16.77
CA MET A 1026 31.35 -32.46 17.83
C MET A 1026 30.27 -33.40 17.27
N ASP A 1027 29.54 -32.99 16.22
CA ASP A 1027 28.66 -33.91 15.50
C ASP A 1027 29.46 -34.92 14.67
N SER A 1028 30.40 -34.47 13.84
CA SER A 1028 31.12 -35.38 12.92
C SER A 1028 31.95 -36.46 13.63
N THR A 1029 32.33 -36.24 14.89
CA THR A 1029 33.00 -37.24 15.75
C THR A 1029 32.05 -37.93 16.73
N GLY A 1030 30.78 -37.51 16.81
CA GLY A 1030 29.77 -37.91 17.77
C GLY A 1030 29.34 -39.38 17.69
N VAL A 1031 28.49 -39.81 18.62
CA VAL A 1031 27.91 -41.15 18.67
C VAL A 1031 26.39 -41.05 18.50
N SER A 1032 25.80 -41.93 17.68
CA SER A 1032 24.37 -41.99 17.41
C SER A 1032 23.54 -42.03 18.71
N GLY A 1033 22.46 -41.25 18.76
CA GLY A 1033 21.57 -41.17 19.92
C GLY A 1033 22.14 -40.39 21.12
N ARG A 1034 23.32 -39.79 21.01
CA ARG A 1034 23.98 -39.04 22.09
C ARG A 1034 24.25 -37.59 21.67
N ILE A 1035 24.16 -36.68 22.64
CA ILE A 1035 24.52 -35.26 22.49
C ILE A 1035 25.93 -35.07 23.05
N GLN A 1036 26.86 -34.57 22.24
CA GLN A 1036 28.26 -34.35 22.58
C GLN A 1036 28.58 -32.86 22.77
N VAL A 1037 29.39 -32.57 23.79
CA VAL A 1037 29.90 -31.22 24.09
C VAL A 1037 31.40 -31.24 24.44
N PRO A 1038 32.15 -30.14 24.17
CA PRO A 1038 33.52 -29.96 24.64
C PRO A 1038 33.57 -29.61 26.14
N GLU A 1039 34.75 -29.69 26.77
CA GLU A 1039 34.89 -29.42 28.21
C GLU A 1039 34.37 -28.02 28.63
N ALA A 1040 34.59 -26.99 27.80
CA ALA A 1040 34.13 -25.62 28.12
C ALA A 1040 32.61 -25.56 28.32
N THR A 1041 31.83 -26.00 27.31
CA THR A 1041 30.35 -26.06 27.38
C THR A 1041 29.88 -26.96 28.52
N ARG A 1042 30.61 -28.04 28.83
CA ARG A 1042 30.33 -28.94 29.95
C ARG A 1042 30.46 -28.28 31.33
N ARG A 1043 31.22 -27.19 31.48
CA ARG A 1043 31.30 -26.45 32.75
C ARG A 1043 29.97 -25.73 32.99
N ILE A 1044 29.61 -24.83 32.08
CA ILE A 1044 28.35 -24.06 32.10
C ILE A 1044 27.13 -24.99 32.27
N LEU A 1045 27.01 -26.05 31.47
CA LEU A 1045 25.87 -26.98 31.57
C LEU A 1045 25.82 -27.77 32.88
N ALA A 1046 26.93 -27.95 33.59
CA ALA A 1046 26.90 -28.60 34.91
C ALA A 1046 26.28 -27.69 35.99
N ASP A 1047 26.51 -26.37 35.89
CA ASP A 1047 25.95 -25.37 36.80
C ASP A 1047 24.44 -25.19 36.57
N TRP A 1048 23.99 -25.28 35.30
CA TRP A 1048 22.57 -25.42 34.90
C TRP A 1048 21.96 -26.81 35.21
N GLY A 1049 22.67 -27.67 35.95
CA GLY A 1049 22.13 -28.92 36.50
C GLY A 1049 22.00 -30.10 35.52
N PHE A 1050 22.61 -30.03 34.33
CA PHE A 1050 22.70 -31.20 33.44
C PHE A 1050 23.73 -32.21 33.97
N VAL A 1051 23.46 -33.50 33.77
CA VAL A 1051 24.39 -34.58 34.10
C VAL A 1051 25.23 -34.89 32.87
N LEU A 1052 26.56 -34.76 32.98
CA LEU A 1052 27.48 -34.99 31.86
C LEU A 1052 28.46 -36.13 32.15
N GLU A 1053 28.55 -37.07 31.22
CA GLU A 1053 29.41 -38.25 31.25
C GLU A 1053 30.69 -37.99 30.43
N LEU A 1054 31.87 -38.29 30.98
CA LEU A 1054 33.13 -38.10 30.25
C LEU A 1054 33.22 -39.09 29.08
N ARG A 1055 33.32 -38.59 27.84
CA ARG A 1055 33.66 -39.40 26.66
C ARG A 1055 35.16 -39.68 26.60
N GLY A 1056 35.98 -38.67 26.90
CA GLY A 1056 37.44 -38.74 26.84
C GLY A 1056 38.04 -37.67 25.93
N GLU A 1057 39.31 -37.86 25.59
CA GLU A 1057 40.05 -36.99 24.67
C GLU A 1057 39.95 -37.47 23.23
N ILE A 1058 39.53 -36.60 22.32
CA ILE A 1058 39.45 -36.87 20.88
C ILE A 1058 40.33 -35.88 20.09
N PHE A 1059 40.80 -36.32 18.92
CA PHE A 1059 41.45 -35.43 17.97
C PHE A 1059 40.40 -34.68 17.14
N VAL A 1060 40.49 -33.35 17.12
CA VAL A 1060 39.56 -32.46 16.40
C VAL A 1060 40.34 -31.71 15.32
N LYS A 1061 40.14 -32.08 14.04
CA LYS A 1061 40.81 -31.46 12.89
C LYS A 1061 40.62 -29.92 12.90
N GLY A 1062 41.71 -29.18 12.78
CA GLY A 1062 41.78 -27.71 12.84
C GLY A 1062 41.81 -27.10 14.24
N VAL A 1063 41.55 -27.87 15.31
CA VAL A 1063 41.65 -27.40 16.71
C VAL A 1063 42.81 -28.10 17.41
N SER A 1064 42.87 -29.43 17.31
CA SER A 1064 43.91 -30.25 17.93
C SER A 1064 45.28 -30.13 17.29
N GLU A 1065 45.36 -29.56 16.08
CA GLU A 1065 46.60 -29.14 15.43
C GLU A 1065 47.25 -27.93 16.14
N CYS A 1066 46.47 -27.11 16.84
CA CYS A 1066 46.94 -25.92 17.55
C CYS A 1066 46.93 -26.08 19.08
N GLN A 1067 46.01 -26.88 19.64
CA GLN A 1067 45.71 -26.94 21.08
C GLN A 1067 45.78 -28.35 21.70
N GLY A 1068 46.14 -29.38 20.91
CA GLY A 1068 46.13 -30.78 21.38
C GLY A 1068 44.72 -31.40 21.46
N LYS A 1069 44.63 -32.62 22.00
CA LYS A 1069 43.35 -33.36 22.00
C LYS A 1069 42.27 -32.62 22.80
N VAL A 1070 41.07 -32.52 22.23
CA VAL A 1070 39.93 -31.87 22.89
C VAL A 1070 39.24 -32.88 23.81
N ARG A 1071 39.10 -32.53 25.09
CA ARG A 1071 38.33 -33.33 26.04
C ARG A 1071 36.82 -33.10 25.84
N THR A 1072 36.07 -34.19 25.77
CA THR A 1072 34.65 -34.20 25.39
C THR A 1072 33.80 -35.02 26.34
N TYR A 1073 32.51 -34.70 26.35
CA TYR A 1073 31.51 -35.25 27.25
C TYR A 1073 30.21 -35.54 26.48
N PHE A 1074 29.42 -36.50 26.97
CA PHE A 1074 28.05 -36.72 26.55
C PHE A 1074 27.08 -36.16 27.59
N ILE A 1075 25.96 -35.58 27.15
CA ILE A 1075 24.84 -35.24 28.04
C ILE A 1075 24.05 -36.51 28.35
N SER A 1076 23.71 -36.72 29.63
CA SER A 1076 23.01 -37.92 30.12
C SER A 1076 21.64 -37.56 30.68
N THR A 1077 20.62 -38.28 30.20
CA THR A 1077 19.22 -38.12 30.60
C THR A 1077 18.87 -38.88 31.89
N MET A 1078 19.78 -39.74 32.40
CA MET A 1078 19.58 -40.49 33.63
C MET A 1078 20.78 -40.41 34.57
N ARG A 1079 20.51 -40.34 35.87
CA ARG A 1079 21.55 -40.33 36.90
C ARG A 1079 22.07 -41.75 37.12
N SER A 1080 23.19 -42.09 36.48
CA SER A 1080 23.79 -43.43 36.57
C SER A 1080 24.06 -43.86 38.02
N LYS A 1081 23.59 -45.06 38.39
CA LYS A 1081 23.87 -45.68 39.69
C LYS A 1081 25.33 -46.12 39.73
N ARG A 1082 26.23 -45.25 40.22
CA ARG A 1082 27.59 -45.69 40.59
C ARG A 1082 27.54 -46.62 41.80
N SER A 1083 28.15 -47.78 41.65
CA SER A 1083 28.24 -48.83 42.65
C SER A 1083 29.20 -48.47 43.78
N THR A 1084 28.68 -48.24 44.98
CA THR A 1084 29.46 -48.27 46.22
C THR A 1084 29.59 -49.72 46.69
N VAL A 1085 30.78 -50.31 46.54
CA VAL A 1085 31.17 -51.53 47.24
C VAL A 1085 31.78 -51.11 48.57
N GLY A 1086 31.12 -51.43 49.67
CA GLY A 1086 31.54 -51.07 51.03
C GLY A 1086 30.36 -51.03 52.01
N THR A 1087 30.26 -52.09 52.82
CA THR A 1087 29.67 -52.15 54.19
C THR A 1087 29.13 -50.82 54.75
N ASP A 1088 27.84 -50.65 55.08
CA ASP A 1088 27.11 -51.41 56.13
C ASP A 1088 25.58 -51.10 56.15
N GLY A 1089 24.84 -51.81 57.00
CA GLY A 1089 23.72 -51.24 57.78
C GLY A 1089 22.34 -51.08 57.10
N HIS A 1090 21.33 -51.76 57.64
CA HIS A 1090 19.92 -51.66 57.24
C HIS A 1090 19.35 -50.24 57.11
N THR A 1091 18.58 -49.97 56.03
CA THR A 1091 17.13 -49.70 56.12
C THR A 1091 16.46 -49.71 54.74
N GLY A 1092 15.21 -50.21 54.68
CA GLY A 1092 14.46 -50.40 53.43
C GLY A 1092 13.80 -49.12 52.87
N GLY A 1093 14.60 -48.14 52.45
CA GLY A 1093 14.11 -46.91 51.83
C GLY A 1093 13.85 -47.05 50.31
N ARG A 1094 12.59 -46.88 49.87
CA ARG A 1094 12.21 -46.89 48.44
C ARG A 1094 12.59 -45.56 47.76
N THR A 1095 13.89 -45.31 47.59
CA THR A 1095 14.43 -44.03 47.09
C THR A 1095 14.02 -43.76 45.64
N SER A 1096 12.97 -42.95 45.46
CA SER A 1096 12.62 -42.39 44.16
C SER A 1096 13.77 -41.51 43.65
N GLY A 1097 14.22 -41.76 42.42
CA GLY A 1097 15.31 -41.01 41.82
C GLY A 1097 14.85 -39.59 41.48
N ARG A 1098 15.44 -38.56 42.11
CA ARG A 1098 15.21 -37.16 41.72
C ARG A 1098 15.53 -37.00 40.23
N MET A 1099 14.52 -36.60 39.45
CA MET A 1099 14.66 -36.32 38.02
C MET A 1099 15.58 -35.11 37.81
N THR A 1100 16.36 -35.12 36.73
CA THR A 1100 17.13 -33.96 36.27
C THR A 1100 16.20 -32.93 35.62
N LEU A 1101 16.66 -31.69 35.43
CA LEU A 1101 15.90 -30.68 34.67
C LEU A 1101 15.51 -31.21 33.28
N ALA A 1102 16.48 -31.81 32.58
CA ALA A 1102 16.26 -32.53 31.32
C ALA A 1102 15.18 -33.62 31.42
N GLY A 1103 15.13 -34.39 32.52
CA GLY A 1103 14.10 -35.40 32.76
C GLY A 1103 12.71 -34.82 33.02
N VAL A 1104 12.61 -33.65 33.67
CA VAL A 1104 11.33 -32.95 33.90
C VAL A 1104 10.79 -32.37 32.59
N VAL A 1105 11.65 -31.71 31.79
CA VAL A 1105 11.27 -31.18 30.47
C VAL A 1105 10.91 -32.32 29.50
N PHE A 1106 11.66 -33.42 29.51
CA PHE A 1106 11.31 -34.65 28.79
C PHE A 1106 9.91 -35.18 29.16
N GLY A 1107 9.57 -35.16 30.45
CA GLY A 1107 8.23 -35.51 30.92
C GLY A 1107 7.13 -34.55 30.45
N LEU A 1108 7.40 -33.24 30.44
CA LEU A 1108 6.46 -32.21 29.96
C LEU A 1108 6.20 -32.29 28.46
N VAL A 1109 7.25 -32.43 27.64
CA VAL A 1109 7.12 -32.63 26.18
C VAL A 1109 6.31 -33.89 25.88
N GLN A 1110 6.64 -35.02 26.52
CA GLN A 1110 5.93 -36.28 26.32
C GLN A 1110 4.47 -36.26 26.85
N ALA A 1111 4.17 -35.44 27.85
CA ALA A 1111 2.80 -35.20 28.32
C ALA A 1111 1.99 -34.37 27.30
N ARG A 1112 2.56 -33.27 26.79
CA ARG A 1112 1.90 -32.40 25.81
C ARG A 1112 1.74 -33.05 24.43
N HIS A 1113 2.68 -33.91 24.01
CA HIS A 1113 2.48 -34.76 22.83
C HIS A 1113 1.30 -35.74 23.00
N LYS A 1114 1.07 -36.27 24.20
CA LYS A 1114 -0.13 -37.08 24.50
C LYS A 1114 -1.43 -36.27 24.48
N GLU A 1115 -1.39 -34.96 24.73
CA GLU A 1115 -2.54 -34.07 24.57
C GLU A 1115 -2.80 -33.76 23.10
N LYS A 1116 -1.77 -33.40 22.31
CA LYS A 1116 -1.88 -33.20 20.85
C LYS A 1116 -2.39 -34.46 20.13
N MET A 1117 -1.95 -35.65 20.56
CA MET A 1117 -2.46 -36.95 20.11
C MET A 1117 -3.89 -37.29 20.62
N ARG A 1118 -4.39 -36.63 21.66
CA ARG A 1118 -5.77 -36.75 22.13
C ARG A 1118 -6.71 -35.85 21.33
N GLU A 1119 -6.23 -34.68 20.94
CA GLU A 1119 -6.95 -33.74 20.08
C GLU A 1119 -7.05 -34.27 18.64
N SER A 1120 -5.94 -34.76 18.07
CA SER A 1120 -5.92 -35.32 16.70
C SER A 1120 -6.84 -36.53 16.52
N ASN A 1121 -6.95 -37.38 17.54
CA ASN A 1121 -7.76 -38.61 17.52
C ASN A 1121 -9.25 -38.38 17.88
N GLY A 1122 -9.75 -37.13 17.78
CA GLY A 1122 -11.17 -36.82 17.99
C GLY A 1122 -11.65 -37.13 19.42
N GLY A 1123 -11.02 -36.49 20.41
CA GLY A 1123 -11.03 -36.89 21.82
C GLY A 1123 -12.37 -37.19 22.49
N PHE A 1124 -12.84 -38.44 22.37
CA PHE A 1124 -13.78 -39.07 23.32
C PHE A 1124 -13.46 -40.56 23.52
N SER A 1125 -12.67 -40.87 24.55
CA SER A 1125 -12.66 -42.19 25.19
C SER A 1125 -12.38 -42.07 26.69
N LEU A 1126 -13.46 -42.14 27.48
CA LEU A 1126 -13.38 -42.32 28.93
C LEU A 1126 -13.12 -43.80 29.22
N SER A 1127 -11.88 -44.15 29.57
CA SER A 1127 -11.56 -45.43 30.20
C SER A 1127 -11.76 -45.36 31.72
N PRO A 1128 -12.19 -46.45 32.39
CA PRO A 1128 -12.78 -46.33 33.73
C PRO A 1128 -11.76 -46.12 34.85
N CYS A 1129 -12.12 -45.33 35.85
CA CYS A 1129 -11.37 -45.27 37.11
C CYS A 1129 -11.63 -46.52 37.96
N THR A 1130 -10.68 -47.45 38.01
CA THR A 1130 -10.61 -48.48 39.05
C THR A 1130 -9.81 -47.97 40.26
N LEU A 1131 -10.52 -47.30 41.17
CA LEU A 1131 -10.02 -46.96 42.51
C LEU A 1131 -10.06 -48.20 43.41
N GLN A 1132 -8.89 -48.67 43.83
CA GLN A 1132 -8.72 -49.50 45.04
C GLN A 1132 -7.49 -49.00 45.82
N CYS A 1133 -7.47 -49.29 47.12
CA CYS A 1133 -6.46 -48.84 48.09
C CYS A 1133 -5.23 -49.75 48.12
#